data_AF-A0A818X0A0-F1
#
_entry.id   AF-A0A818X0A0-F1
#
_cell.length_a   1.000
_cell.length_b   1.000
_cell.length_c   1.000
_cell.angle_alpha   90.00
_cell.angle_beta   90.00
_cell.angle_gamma   90.00
#
_symmetry.space_group_name_H-M   'P 1'
#
loop_
_entity.id
_entity.type
_entity.pdbx_description
1 polymer ?
#
loop_
_entity_poly.entity_id
_entity_poly.type
_entity_poly.pdbx_seq_one_letter_code
_entity_poly.pdbx_strand_id
1 'polypeptide(L)'
;MNGYLSTSRRRPQTHDIATKLVKRTDVVSVLFQIEVHIKQIGNSVNFADITQFSEYPNGKEVLFDLNTCFKIESIEQDGSIELIRMKLSNPGEMITKDYIELTLRETEEKSVAIVFGRLMCNLGQYDKSQHYFEQLRKDPNGENLAWIEFNIGRVLCYKGEWKEARDHFDCAYDRMVANKPVRVKDSTRVLDKIGLILENQGKYDEALGYYKQALDIKEKCYLPGSVSIAASFNHIGNILSSQKKYNEALDFYKRALDIEGKCFSSGHVNIAANHNKIGIILRGQGRYDEALKYYQRALEMQEEHYPSGHADIAHSLSNIGHILFDQAKYDEALDYYQRALKMREKYYPSCDIAIVQSLNNIGGLLFEHEKYDEALDYYKRLLKIQEDYYSSDELDIAQSFNKLGKILYHQQRYDTALHYHQRALKIQVKHYSSDHVDIATSLNNIAAIFSHQEKYDEALDYYQQVLKMREKCYPSGHADIGQSLYNIGTVLEHQEKYNEALDYYRQALQLQGKHQPSDHIEIARSLNSIGLILEKQVKYDEALDYYQRSLKIQEESYPFGHVYVARNLTSIGDILYHQRNYDDALDYYQRSLKMQEEYYRSGHVEIAKSLYSIGTIFYDQEKYDEALDYFQRALKMREKYCSSDHVNIGESLNIIGICYEKQNKTKIALDYYHRPMTIFMKFLPPDHPSRIRIEERIHRLTKKK
;
A
#
# COMPACT_ATOMS: atom_id res chain seq x y z
N MET A 1 -36.98 -29.18 -32.76
CA MET A 1 -36.04 -29.27 -33.89
C MET A 1 -34.65 -29.05 -33.34
N ASN A 2 -33.87 -30.12 -33.21
CA ASN A 2 -32.52 -30.08 -32.66
C ASN A 2 -31.64 -29.26 -33.60
N GLY A 3 -31.44 -27.99 -33.26
CA GLY A 3 -30.36 -27.23 -33.83
C GLY A 3 -29.05 -27.90 -33.42
N TYR A 4 -28.33 -28.39 -34.43
CA TYR A 4 -26.89 -28.66 -34.46
C TYR A 4 -26.45 -30.06 -33.98
N LEU A 5 -25.92 -30.82 -34.96
CA LEU A 5 -25.26 -32.15 -34.91
C LEU A 5 -26.19 -33.38 -34.99
N SER A 6 -26.28 -33.96 -36.19
CA SER A 6 -26.74 -35.34 -36.42
C SER A 6 -25.54 -36.21 -36.79
N THR A 7 -25.44 -37.41 -36.21
CA THR A 7 -24.31 -38.33 -36.40
C THR A 7 -24.79 -39.63 -37.06
N SER A 8 -24.03 -40.16 -38.03
CA SER A 8 -24.34 -41.48 -38.61
C SER A 8 -23.06 -42.21 -39.00
N ARG A 9 -23.09 -43.54 -38.86
CA ARG A 9 -22.02 -44.44 -39.33
C ARG A 9 -22.05 -44.64 -40.85
N ARG A 10 -23.08 -44.16 -41.55
CA ARG A 10 -23.26 -44.30 -43.00
C ARG A 10 -23.11 -42.95 -43.69
N ARG A 11 -21.95 -42.72 -44.32
CA ARG A 11 -21.63 -41.49 -45.07
C ARG A 11 -22.75 -41.01 -46.03
N PRO A 12 -23.44 -41.87 -46.80
CA PRO A 12 -24.50 -41.41 -47.70
C PRO A 12 -25.71 -40.76 -46.99
N GLN A 13 -26.01 -41.19 -45.74
CA GLN A 13 -27.12 -40.62 -44.97
C GLN A 13 -26.79 -39.23 -44.45
N THR A 14 -25.57 -39.04 -43.91
CA THR A 14 -25.11 -37.73 -43.42
C THR A 14 -24.92 -36.73 -44.57
N HIS A 15 -24.48 -37.22 -45.73
CA HIS A 15 -24.35 -36.39 -46.92
C HIS A 15 -25.72 -35.89 -47.41
N ASP A 16 -26.74 -36.75 -47.48
CA ASP A 16 -28.11 -36.35 -47.89
C ASP A 16 -28.73 -35.31 -46.92
N ILE A 17 -28.40 -35.38 -45.62
CA ILE A 17 -28.78 -34.37 -44.62
C ILE A 17 -28.09 -33.03 -44.90
N ALA A 18 -26.77 -33.05 -45.07
CA ALA A 18 -25.98 -31.86 -45.32
C ALA A 18 -26.43 -31.16 -46.62
N THR A 19 -26.67 -31.91 -47.70
CA THR A 19 -27.08 -31.32 -48.99
C THR A 19 -28.50 -30.71 -48.95
N LYS A 20 -29.42 -31.22 -48.13
CA LYS A 20 -30.77 -30.62 -47.96
C LYS A 20 -30.73 -29.26 -47.27
N LEU A 21 -29.74 -29.01 -46.41
CA LEU A 21 -29.57 -27.76 -45.65
C LEU A 21 -28.86 -26.64 -46.44
N VAL A 22 -28.09 -26.99 -47.48
CA VAL A 22 -27.39 -26.05 -48.40
C VAL A 22 -28.33 -25.09 -49.15
N LYS A 23 -29.65 -25.36 -49.18
CA LYS A 23 -30.64 -24.48 -49.86
C LYS A 23 -30.83 -23.11 -49.20
N ARG A 24 -30.23 -22.89 -48.03
CA ARG A 24 -30.21 -21.63 -47.30
C ARG A 24 -28.89 -20.91 -47.50
N THR A 25 -28.92 -19.72 -48.11
CA THR A 25 -27.73 -18.92 -48.42
C THR A 25 -27.03 -18.36 -47.18
N ASP A 26 -27.65 -18.43 -46.02
CA ASP A 26 -27.13 -17.99 -44.72
C ASP A 26 -26.50 -19.13 -43.89
N VAL A 27 -26.42 -20.36 -44.42
CA VAL A 27 -25.95 -21.54 -43.67
C VAL A 27 -24.83 -22.25 -44.43
N VAL A 28 -23.69 -22.44 -43.75
CA VAL A 28 -22.60 -23.28 -44.25
C VAL A 28 -22.82 -24.71 -43.76
N SER A 29 -22.91 -25.66 -44.68
CA SER A 29 -23.00 -27.08 -44.33
C SER A 29 -21.61 -27.63 -44.10
N VAL A 30 -21.37 -28.15 -42.89
CA VAL A 30 -20.09 -28.72 -42.48
C VAL A 30 -20.30 -30.20 -42.15
N LEU A 31 -19.50 -31.07 -42.76
CA LEU A 31 -19.48 -32.50 -42.46
C LEU A 31 -18.26 -32.82 -41.60
N PHE A 32 -18.49 -33.33 -40.40
CA PHE A 32 -17.40 -33.86 -39.57
C PHE A 32 -17.23 -35.35 -39.85
N GLN A 33 -16.07 -35.75 -40.37
CA GLN A 33 -15.69 -37.14 -40.50
C GLN A 33 -14.71 -37.49 -39.38
N ILE A 34 -15.18 -38.31 -38.43
CA ILE A 34 -14.41 -38.72 -37.26
C ILE A 34 -13.94 -40.16 -37.48
N GLU A 35 -12.63 -40.37 -37.53
CA GLU A 35 -12.05 -41.71 -37.55
C GLU A 35 -11.73 -42.14 -36.12
N VAL A 36 -12.35 -43.26 -35.69
CA VAL A 36 -12.20 -43.79 -34.33
C VAL A 36 -11.78 -45.25 -34.39
N HIS A 37 -10.60 -45.56 -33.85
CA HIS A 37 -10.20 -46.94 -33.61
C HIS A 37 -10.81 -47.42 -32.30
N ILE A 38 -11.76 -48.36 -32.36
CA ILE A 38 -12.51 -48.86 -31.19
C ILE A 38 -11.61 -49.34 -30.04
N LYS A 39 -10.40 -49.85 -30.35
CA LYS A 39 -9.41 -50.26 -29.34
C LYS A 39 -8.79 -49.09 -28.54
N GLN A 40 -8.83 -47.87 -29.07
CA GLN A 40 -8.30 -46.66 -28.42
C GLN A 40 -9.31 -45.98 -27.47
N ILE A 41 -10.60 -46.36 -27.53
CA ILE A 41 -11.66 -45.73 -26.71
C ILE A 41 -11.78 -46.39 -25.32
N GLY A 42 -11.04 -47.47 -25.04
CA GLY A 42 -11.14 -48.20 -23.77
C GLY A 42 -12.57 -48.70 -23.48
N ASN A 43 -12.96 -48.74 -22.19
CA ASN A 43 -14.32 -49.05 -21.74
C ASN A 43 -15.22 -47.81 -21.74
N SER A 44 -15.22 -47.00 -22.80
CA SER A 44 -16.17 -45.89 -22.91
C SER A 44 -17.60 -46.41 -22.91
N VAL A 45 -18.38 -46.01 -21.92
CA VAL A 45 -19.80 -46.33 -21.80
C VAL A 45 -20.56 -45.51 -22.86
N ASN A 46 -21.42 -46.16 -23.65
CA ASN A 46 -22.38 -45.44 -24.49
C ASN A 46 -23.20 -44.50 -23.58
N PHE A 47 -23.07 -43.18 -23.80
CA PHE A 47 -23.72 -42.17 -22.97
C PHE A 47 -25.26 -42.32 -22.98
N ALA A 48 -25.84 -42.58 -24.15
CA ALA A 48 -27.23 -43.03 -24.33
C ALA A 48 -27.44 -43.58 -25.76
N ASP A 49 -28.35 -44.56 -25.93
CA ASP A 49 -28.90 -44.91 -27.24
C ASP A 49 -30.14 -44.06 -27.50
N ILE A 50 -30.00 -43.06 -28.37
CA ILE A 50 -31.05 -42.09 -28.66
C ILE A 50 -31.86 -42.44 -29.91
N THR A 51 -31.79 -43.70 -30.39
CA THR A 51 -32.61 -44.17 -31.53
C THR A 51 -34.09 -43.86 -31.38
N GLN A 52 -34.60 -43.84 -30.14
CA GLN A 52 -36.01 -43.53 -29.83
C GLN A 52 -36.37 -42.04 -29.97
N PHE A 53 -35.37 -41.16 -30.03
CA PHE A 53 -35.52 -39.70 -30.13
C PHE A 53 -35.00 -39.13 -31.46
N SER A 54 -34.42 -39.97 -32.33
CA SER A 54 -33.95 -39.57 -33.67
C SER A 54 -35.15 -39.38 -34.62
N GLU A 55 -35.07 -38.37 -35.49
CA GLU A 55 -36.02 -38.18 -36.60
C GLU A 55 -36.02 -39.36 -37.60
N TYR A 56 -35.02 -40.25 -37.54
CA TYR A 56 -34.89 -41.40 -38.42
C TYR A 56 -34.87 -42.71 -37.61
N PRO A 57 -35.97 -43.51 -37.64
CA PRO A 57 -36.12 -44.73 -36.82
C PRO A 57 -35.05 -45.82 -37.02
N ASN A 58 -34.26 -45.72 -38.10
CA ASN A 58 -33.21 -46.68 -38.47
C ASN A 58 -31.79 -46.11 -38.34
N GLY A 59 -31.64 -44.88 -37.84
CA GLY A 59 -30.35 -44.22 -37.63
C GLY A 59 -29.71 -44.69 -36.32
N LYS A 60 -28.52 -45.33 -36.39
CA LYS A 60 -27.72 -45.61 -35.19
C LYS A 60 -26.90 -44.37 -34.82
N GLU A 61 -27.54 -43.41 -34.17
CA GLU A 61 -26.89 -42.22 -33.61
C GLU A 61 -26.15 -42.59 -32.32
N VAL A 62 -24.94 -42.06 -32.13
CA VAL A 62 -24.11 -42.34 -30.94
C VAL A 62 -23.66 -41.00 -30.36
N LEU A 63 -24.01 -40.76 -29.10
CA LEU A 63 -23.46 -39.64 -28.34
C LEU A 63 -22.13 -40.08 -27.71
N PHE A 64 -21.06 -39.35 -28.00
CA PHE A 64 -19.77 -39.55 -27.35
C PHE A 64 -19.79 -38.95 -25.94
N ASP A 65 -19.00 -39.51 -25.03
CA ASP A 65 -18.80 -38.94 -23.69
C ASP A 65 -18.17 -37.54 -23.80
N LEU A 66 -18.50 -36.66 -22.83
CA LEU A 66 -17.97 -35.30 -22.67
C LEU A 66 -16.44 -35.25 -22.61
N ASN A 67 -15.80 -36.39 -22.39
CA ASN A 67 -14.35 -36.57 -22.26
C ASN A 67 -13.61 -36.86 -23.59
N THR A 68 -14.30 -36.79 -24.74
CA THR A 68 -13.71 -37.18 -26.04
C THR A 68 -13.13 -35.98 -26.79
N CYS A 69 -11.81 -35.81 -26.80
CA CYS A 69 -11.14 -34.77 -27.59
C CYS A 69 -10.76 -35.27 -28.99
N PHE A 70 -11.11 -34.50 -30.02
CA PHE A 70 -10.74 -34.79 -31.41
C PHE A 70 -9.79 -33.72 -31.94
N LYS A 71 -8.68 -34.15 -32.55
CA LYS A 71 -7.76 -33.29 -33.28
C LYS A 71 -8.23 -33.19 -34.73
N ILE A 72 -8.35 -31.98 -35.25
CA ILE A 72 -8.61 -31.74 -36.68
C ILE A 72 -7.36 -32.15 -37.45
N GLU A 73 -7.53 -33.05 -38.41
CA GLU A 73 -6.46 -33.52 -39.30
C GLU A 73 -6.40 -32.72 -40.60
N SER A 74 -7.55 -32.49 -41.21
CA SER A 74 -7.67 -31.72 -42.44
C SER A 74 -9.05 -31.06 -42.54
N ILE A 75 -9.10 -29.99 -43.31
CA ILE A 75 -10.33 -29.35 -43.76
C ILE A 75 -10.26 -29.36 -45.29
N GLU A 76 -11.20 -30.05 -45.92
CA GLU A 76 -11.29 -30.29 -47.36
C GLU A 76 -12.66 -29.84 -47.86
N GLN A 77 -12.76 -29.44 -49.12
CA GLN A 77 -14.04 -29.02 -49.71
C GLN A 77 -14.62 -30.16 -50.55
N ASP A 78 -15.83 -30.64 -50.21
CA ASP A 78 -16.57 -31.67 -50.95
C ASP A 78 -17.82 -31.05 -51.58
N GLY A 79 -17.65 -30.42 -52.75
CA GLY A 79 -18.69 -29.63 -53.41
C GLY A 79 -18.96 -28.31 -52.68
N SER A 80 -20.18 -28.13 -52.18
CA SER A 80 -20.60 -26.97 -51.35
C SER A 80 -20.56 -27.24 -49.84
N ILE A 81 -19.97 -28.37 -49.42
CA ILE A 81 -19.89 -28.82 -48.04
C ILE A 81 -18.42 -28.78 -47.59
N GLU A 82 -18.15 -28.17 -46.44
CA GLU A 82 -16.84 -28.21 -45.81
C GLU A 82 -16.67 -29.53 -45.04
N LEU A 83 -15.74 -30.38 -45.46
CA LEU A 83 -15.40 -31.66 -44.84
C LEU A 83 -14.25 -31.49 -43.85
N ILE A 84 -14.55 -31.62 -42.56
CA ILE A 84 -13.55 -31.58 -41.48
C ILE A 84 -13.23 -33.01 -41.05
N ARG A 85 -12.03 -33.50 -41.37
CA ARG A 85 -11.54 -34.79 -40.87
C ARG A 85 -10.93 -34.62 -39.50
N MET A 86 -11.30 -35.50 -38.58
CA MET A 86 -10.81 -35.47 -37.20
C MET A 86 -10.40 -36.86 -36.73
N LYS A 87 -9.36 -36.91 -35.90
CA LYS A 87 -8.94 -38.12 -35.18
C LYS A 87 -8.99 -37.94 -33.67
N LEU A 88 -9.23 -39.02 -32.96
CA LEU A 88 -9.21 -39.05 -31.50
C LEU A 88 -7.81 -38.67 -30.97
N SER A 89 -7.75 -37.78 -29.98
CA SER A 89 -6.51 -37.29 -29.37
C SER A 89 -6.54 -37.56 -27.87
N ASN A 90 -5.63 -38.39 -27.37
CA ASN A 90 -5.59 -38.88 -25.99
C ASN A 90 -4.88 -38.02 -24.90
N PRO A 91 -4.27 -36.84 -25.14
CA PRO A 91 -3.57 -36.10 -24.08
C PRO A 91 -4.50 -35.30 -23.14
N GLY A 92 -5.79 -35.13 -23.47
CA GLY A 92 -6.78 -34.47 -22.60
C GLY A 92 -7.29 -35.36 -21.45
N GLU A 93 -6.98 -36.66 -21.51
CA GLU A 93 -7.46 -37.68 -20.57
C GLU A 93 -6.80 -37.54 -19.18
N MET A 94 -5.57 -37.03 -19.08
CA MET A 94 -4.91 -36.83 -17.78
C MET A 94 -5.35 -35.55 -17.07
N ILE A 95 -5.39 -34.41 -17.76
CA ILE A 95 -5.67 -33.11 -17.10
C ILE A 95 -7.11 -33.05 -16.57
N THR A 96 -8.07 -33.54 -17.35
CA THR A 96 -9.48 -33.49 -16.98
C THR A 96 -9.83 -34.59 -15.97
N LYS A 97 -9.22 -35.77 -16.08
CA LYS A 97 -9.37 -36.84 -15.10
C LYS A 97 -8.68 -36.50 -13.79
N ASP A 98 -7.48 -35.92 -13.80
CA ASP A 98 -6.81 -35.46 -12.59
C ASP A 98 -7.60 -34.33 -11.93
N TYR A 99 -8.18 -33.40 -12.71
CA TYR A 99 -9.03 -32.34 -12.18
C TYR A 99 -10.37 -32.86 -11.64
N ILE A 100 -11.03 -33.79 -12.35
CA ILE A 100 -12.29 -34.42 -11.90
C ILE A 100 -12.02 -35.37 -10.73
N GLU A 101 -10.94 -36.14 -10.72
CA GLU A 101 -10.52 -36.98 -9.60
C GLU A 101 -10.07 -36.12 -8.41
N LEU A 102 -9.40 -34.98 -8.60
CA LEU A 102 -9.17 -33.99 -7.55
C LEU A 102 -10.51 -33.49 -7.00
N THR A 103 -11.42 -33.09 -7.88
CA THR A 103 -12.73 -32.55 -7.52
C THR A 103 -13.59 -33.59 -6.81
N LEU A 104 -13.56 -34.85 -7.23
CA LEU A 104 -14.26 -35.99 -6.62
C LEU A 104 -13.61 -36.40 -5.29
N ARG A 105 -12.26 -36.38 -5.20
CA ARG A 105 -11.51 -36.62 -3.95
C ARG A 105 -11.78 -35.53 -2.92
N GLU A 106 -11.95 -34.28 -3.35
CA GLU A 106 -12.25 -33.14 -2.48
C GLU A 106 -13.73 -33.04 -2.05
N THR A 107 -14.64 -33.75 -2.72
CA THR A 107 -16.08 -33.55 -2.51
C THR A 107 -16.84 -34.73 -1.92
N GLU A 108 -16.32 -35.96 -1.90
CA GLU A 108 -17.13 -37.16 -1.54
C GLU A 108 -18.45 -37.25 -2.38
N GLU A 109 -18.63 -36.41 -3.41
CA GLU A 109 -19.93 -36.07 -4.02
C GLU A 109 -19.98 -36.62 -5.45
N LYS A 110 -20.86 -37.59 -5.69
CA LYS A 110 -20.92 -38.36 -6.96
C LYS A 110 -21.85 -37.76 -8.03
N SER A 111 -22.38 -36.55 -7.82
CA SER A 111 -23.37 -35.94 -8.71
C SER A 111 -22.72 -35.19 -9.87
N VAL A 112 -22.88 -35.73 -11.08
CA VAL A 112 -22.39 -35.12 -12.33
C VAL A 112 -23.09 -33.78 -12.61
N ALA A 113 -24.39 -33.68 -12.29
CA ALA A 113 -25.16 -32.44 -12.48
C ALA A 113 -24.62 -31.29 -11.62
N ILE A 114 -24.35 -31.55 -10.33
CA ILE A 114 -23.78 -30.54 -9.43
C ILE A 114 -22.37 -30.12 -9.87
N VAL A 115 -21.55 -31.07 -10.32
CA VAL A 115 -20.19 -30.79 -10.82
C VAL A 115 -20.25 -29.91 -12.07
N PHE A 116 -21.15 -30.20 -13.01
CA PHE A 116 -21.30 -29.40 -14.23
C PHE A 116 -21.69 -27.94 -13.93
N GLY A 117 -22.66 -27.73 -13.04
CA GLY A 117 -23.05 -26.39 -12.60
C GLY A 117 -21.89 -25.62 -11.95
N ARG A 118 -21.08 -26.29 -11.12
CA ARG A 118 -19.88 -25.69 -10.50
C ARG A 118 -18.82 -25.33 -11.53
N LEU A 119 -18.61 -26.17 -12.54
CA LEU A 119 -17.65 -25.90 -13.61
C LEU A 119 -18.00 -24.61 -14.35
N MET A 120 -19.27 -24.42 -14.72
CA MET A 120 -19.73 -23.16 -15.32
C MET A 120 -19.43 -21.95 -14.43
N CYS A 121 -19.64 -22.08 -13.12
CA CYS A 121 -19.30 -21.03 -12.16
C CYS A 121 -17.78 -20.75 -12.13
N ASN A 122 -16.94 -21.79 -12.08
CA ASN A 122 -15.49 -21.66 -12.06
C ASN A 122 -14.93 -21.08 -13.37
N LEU A 123 -15.62 -21.27 -14.49
CA LEU A 123 -15.30 -20.66 -15.78
C LEU A 123 -15.81 -19.21 -15.90
N GLY A 124 -16.34 -18.62 -14.83
CA GLY A 124 -16.86 -17.25 -14.82
C GLY A 124 -18.23 -17.08 -15.49
N GLN A 125 -18.89 -18.18 -15.86
CA GLN A 125 -20.22 -18.15 -16.49
C GLN A 125 -21.33 -18.13 -15.42
N TYR A 126 -21.33 -17.10 -14.57
CA TYR A 126 -22.18 -17.03 -13.38
C TYR A 126 -23.67 -17.07 -13.70
N ASP A 127 -24.15 -16.30 -14.67
CA ASP A 127 -25.58 -16.26 -15.04
C ASP A 127 -26.08 -17.60 -15.57
N LYS A 128 -25.25 -18.29 -16.37
CA LYS A 128 -25.56 -19.63 -16.89
C LYS A 128 -25.57 -20.67 -15.77
N SER A 129 -24.60 -20.59 -14.86
CA SER A 129 -24.52 -21.47 -13.70
C SER A 129 -25.73 -21.28 -12.78
N GLN A 130 -26.11 -20.02 -12.49
CA GLN A 130 -27.30 -19.69 -11.71
C GLN A 130 -28.56 -20.25 -12.39
N HIS A 131 -28.77 -19.93 -13.67
CA HIS A 131 -29.93 -20.43 -14.40
C HIS A 131 -30.02 -21.95 -14.39
N TYR A 132 -28.88 -22.63 -14.60
CA TYR A 132 -28.80 -24.09 -14.55
C TYR A 132 -29.22 -24.65 -13.18
N PHE A 133 -28.66 -24.10 -12.09
CA PHE A 133 -29.01 -24.56 -10.75
C PHE A 133 -30.45 -24.20 -10.36
N GLU A 134 -31.02 -23.09 -10.83
CA GLU A 134 -32.43 -22.74 -10.62
C GLU A 134 -33.38 -23.69 -11.35
N GLN A 135 -33.02 -24.15 -12.56
CA GLN A 135 -33.78 -25.18 -13.26
C GLN A 135 -33.71 -26.51 -12.52
N LEU A 136 -32.50 -26.90 -12.08
CA LEU A 136 -32.30 -28.10 -11.28
C LEU A 136 -33.04 -28.01 -9.93
N ARG A 137 -33.18 -26.82 -9.36
CA ARG A 137 -33.97 -26.59 -8.13
C ARG A 137 -35.46 -26.86 -8.34
N LYS A 138 -36.01 -26.50 -9.51
CA LYS A 138 -37.43 -26.71 -9.86
C LYS A 138 -37.74 -28.17 -10.18
N ASP A 139 -36.83 -28.84 -10.88
CA ASP A 139 -36.91 -30.27 -11.18
C ASP A 139 -35.59 -30.98 -10.82
N PRO A 140 -35.43 -31.41 -9.55
CA PRO A 140 -34.17 -31.97 -9.07
C PRO A 140 -33.74 -33.28 -9.72
N ASN A 141 -34.63 -34.01 -10.39
CA ASN A 141 -34.29 -35.28 -11.06
C ASN A 141 -33.47 -36.27 -10.19
N GLY A 142 -33.77 -36.34 -8.89
CA GLY A 142 -33.08 -37.20 -7.92
C GLY A 142 -31.87 -36.56 -7.22
N GLU A 143 -31.49 -35.33 -7.60
CA GLU A 143 -30.40 -34.58 -6.98
C GLU A 143 -30.78 -34.02 -5.61
N ASN A 144 -29.80 -33.90 -4.71
CA ASN A 144 -30.04 -33.43 -3.36
C ASN A 144 -30.25 -31.91 -3.35
N LEU A 145 -31.47 -31.49 -3.03
CA LEU A 145 -31.87 -30.08 -3.01
C LEU A 145 -30.99 -29.22 -2.09
N ALA A 146 -30.45 -29.75 -0.99
CA ALA A 146 -29.54 -29.01 -0.12
C ALA A 146 -28.24 -28.60 -0.84
N TRP A 147 -27.73 -29.45 -1.73
CA TRP A 147 -26.54 -29.12 -2.54
C TRP A 147 -26.86 -28.15 -3.67
N ILE A 148 -28.05 -28.22 -4.24
CA ILE A 148 -28.50 -27.26 -5.24
C ILE A 148 -28.56 -25.87 -4.60
N GLU A 149 -29.24 -25.72 -3.46
CA GLU A 149 -29.33 -24.46 -2.71
C GLU A 149 -27.93 -23.93 -2.33
N PHE A 150 -27.04 -24.78 -1.84
CA PHE A 150 -25.66 -24.40 -1.52
C PHE A 150 -24.91 -23.84 -2.75
N ASN A 151 -25.08 -24.45 -3.93
CA ASN A 151 -24.38 -23.98 -5.12
C ASN A 151 -25.02 -22.75 -5.75
N ILE A 152 -26.33 -22.55 -5.63
CA ILE A 152 -26.95 -21.26 -5.97
C ILE A 152 -26.36 -20.15 -5.08
N GLY A 153 -26.30 -20.37 -3.77
CA GLY A 153 -25.68 -19.41 -2.83
C GLY A 153 -24.23 -19.08 -3.20
N ARG A 154 -23.44 -20.08 -3.62
CA ARG A 154 -22.07 -19.85 -4.10
C ARG A 154 -22.02 -18.99 -5.36
N VAL A 155 -22.87 -19.24 -6.36
CA VAL A 155 -22.91 -18.44 -7.60
C VAL A 155 -23.26 -16.99 -7.28
N LEU A 156 -24.26 -16.77 -6.42
CA LEU A 156 -24.68 -15.44 -5.97
C LEU A 156 -23.55 -14.70 -5.23
N CYS A 157 -22.74 -15.40 -4.43
CA CYS A 157 -21.53 -14.82 -3.85
C CYS A 157 -20.55 -14.30 -4.91
N TYR A 158 -20.31 -15.05 -6.00
CA TYR A 158 -19.42 -14.58 -7.07
C TYR A 158 -19.98 -13.36 -7.82
N LYS A 159 -21.31 -13.21 -7.85
CA LYS A 159 -22.00 -12.03 -8.40
C LYS A 159 -22.03 -10.83 -7.43
N GLY A 160 -21.63 -11.02 -6.16
CA GLY A 160 -21.73 -10.01 -5.11
C GLY A 160 -23.12 -9.85 -4.51
N GLU A 161 -24.05 -10.77 -4.78
CA GLU A 161 -25.44 -10.77 -4.30
C GLU A 161 -25.52 -11.43 -2.91
N TRP A 162 -24.83 -10.83 -1.93
CA TRP A 162 -24.56 -11.45 -0.62
C TRP A 162 -25.80 -11.81 0.20
N LYS A 163 -26.87 -11.02 0.08
CA LYS A 163 -28.11 -11.22 0.84
C LYS A 163 -28.88 -12.44 0.33
N GLU A 164 -29.05 -12.54 -0.99
CA GLU A 164 -29.72 -13.69 -1.60
C GLU A 164 -28.87 -14.95 -1.41
N ALA A 165 -27.54 -14.83 -1.53
CA ALA A 165 -26.62 -15.92 -1.22
C ALA A 165 -26.82 -16.46 0.21
N ARG A 166 -27.01 -15.54 1.17
CA ARG A 166 -27.26 -15.88 2.58
C ARG A 166 -28.54 -16.69 2.76
N ASP A 167 -29.64 -16.27 2.14
CA ASP A 167 -30.94 -16.96 2.22
C ASP A 167 -30.83 -18.40 1.67
N HIS A 168 -30.12 -18.58 0.56
CA HIS A 168 -29.86 -19.90 -0.02
C HIS A 168 -28.96 -20.78 0.87
N PHE A 169 -27.96 -20.20 1.55
CA PHE A 169 -27.15 -20.93 2.50
C PHE A 169 -27.95 -21.35 3.74
N ASP A 170 -28.80 -20.49 4.29
CA ASP A 170 -29.67 -20.86 5.41
C ASP A 170 -30.61 -22.02 5.01
N CYS A 171 -31.24 -21.93 3.83
CA CYS A 171 -32.03 -23.02 3.27
C CYS A 171 -31.24 -24.31 3.10
N ALA A 172 -29.99 -24.23 2.61
CA ALA A 172 -29.12 -25.39 2.44
C ALA A 172 -28.76 -26.02 3.79
N TYR A 173 -28.41 -25.20 4.79
CA TYR A 173 -28.08 -25.64 6.13
C TYR A 173 -29.25 -26.39 6.78
N ASP A 174 -30.44 -25.77 6.80
CA ASP A 174 -31.66 -26.36 7.37
C ASP A 174 -31.99 -27.70 6.71
N ARG A 175 -31.87 -27.79 5.38
CA ARG A 175 -32.08 -29.03 4.64
C ARG A 175 -31.05 -30.11 4.98
N MET A 176 -29.78 -29.76 5.18
CA MET A 176 -28.73 -30.72 5.55
C MET A 176 -28.94 -31.29 6.95
N VAL A 177 -29.33 -30.46 7.92
CA VAL A 177 -29.57 -30.90 9.30
C VAL A 177 -30.93 -31.61 9.47
N ALA A 178 -31.90 -31.33 8.61
CA ALA A 178 -33.20 -32.03 8.61
C ALA A 178 -33.20 -33.32 7.77
N ASN A 179 -32.15 -33.59 6.99
CA ASN A 179 -32.11 -34.74 6.08
C ASN A 179 -32.11 -36.10 6.80
N LYS A 180 -32.53 -37.17 6.10
CA LYS A 180 -32.40 -38.56 6.58
C LYS A 180 -31.62 -39.41 5.56
N PRO A 181 -30.39 -39.88 5.89
CA PRO A 181 -29.66 -39.64 7.14
C PRO A 181 -29.22 -38.16 7.28
N VAL A 182 -29.01 -37.73 8.54
CA VAL A 182 -28.61 -36.36 8.88
C VAL A 182 -27.22 -36.06 8.33
N ARG A 183 -27.06 -34.91 7.69
CA ARG A 183 -25.83 -34.50 7.00
C ARG A 183 -25.05 -33.42 7.75
N VAL A 184 -24.89 -33.59 9.07
CA VAL A 184 -24.22 -32.58 9.94
C VAL A 184 -22.80 -32.28 9.44
N LYS A 185 -22.05 -33.30 9.00
CA LYS A 185 -20.69 -33.12 8.44
C LYS A 185 -20.66 -32.15 7.25
N ASP A 186 -21.65 -32.23 6.36
CA ASP A 186 -21.72 -31.40 5.15
C ASP A 186 -22.14 -29.96 5.45
N SER A 187 -22.93 -29.76 6.51
CA SER A 187 -23.39 -28.44 6.96
C SER A 187 -22.23 -27.48 7.28
N THR A 188 -21.06 -28.02 7.62
CA THR A 188 -19.84 -27.24 7.91
C THR A 188 -19.38 -26.39 6.74
N ARG A 189 -19.57 -26.86 5.49
CA ARG A 189 -19.23 -26.10 4.28
C ARG A 189 -20.15 -24.90 4.11
N VAL A 190 -21.39 -25.02 4.56
CA VAL A 190 -22.37 -23.93 4.54
C VAL A 190 -21.98 -22.89 5.59
N LEU A 191 -21.67 -23.32 6.82
CA LEU A 191 -21.22 -22.44 7.91
C LEU A 191 -19.94 -21.66 7.53
N ASP A 192 -18.96 -22.30 6.87
CA ASP A 192 -17.75 -21.62 6.40
C ASP A 192 -18.08 -20.53 5.36
N LYS A 193 -19.05 -20.76 4.46
CA LYS A 193 -19.46 -19.75 3.46
C LYS A 193 -20.25 -18.60 4.06
N ILE A 194 -21.06 -18.88 5.07
CA ILE A 194 -21.76 -17.86 5.85
C ILE A 194 -20.74 -16.98 6.58
N GLY A 195 -19.76 -17.60 7.23
CA GLY A 195 -18.65 -16.91 7.88
C GLY A 195 -17.91 -15.99 6.90
N LEU A 196 -17.62 -16.46 5.70
CA LEU A 196 -16.95 -15.66 4.65
C LEU A 196 -17.78 -14.46 4.18
N ILE A 197 -19.11 -14.61 4.04
CA ILE A 197 -19.99 -13.46 3.72
C ILE A 197 -19.92 -12.41 4.82
N LEU A 198 -20.02 -12.83 6.08
CA LEU A 198 -20.00 -11.93 7.23
C LEU A 198 -18.63 -11.24 7.39
N GLU A 199 -17.55 -11.97 7.12
CA GLU A 199 -16.18 -11.44 7.05
C GLU A 199 -16.07 -10.31 6.03
N ASN A 200 -16.56 -10.53 4.81
CA ASN A 200 -16.56 -9.52 3.74
C ASN A 200 -17.45 -8.31 4.07
N GLN A 201 -18.46 -8.49 4.94
CA GLN A 201 -19.30 -7.41 5.45
C GLN A 201 -18.69 -6.68 6.67
N GLY A 202 -17.51 -7.09 7.14
CA GLY A 202 -16.87 -6.54 8.35
C GLY A 202 -17.51 -6.99 9.66
N LYS A 203 -18.44 -7.95 9.64
CA LYS A 203 -19.13 -8.51 10.82
C LYS A 203 -18.30 -9.62 11.46
N TYR A 204 -17.12 -9.26 11.95
CA TYR A 204 -16.10 -10.22 12.39
C TYR A 204 -16.54 -11.11 13.57
N ASP A 205 -17.27 -10.58 14.55
CA ASP A 205 -17.72 -11.37 15.70
C ASP A 205 -18.75 -12.44 15.32
N GLU A 206 -19.69 -12.10 14.42
CA GLU A 206 -20.66 -13.05 13.89
C GLU A 206 -19.94 -14.13 13.06
N ALA A 207 -19.03 -13.71 12.15
CA ALA A 207 -18.24 -14.63 11.35
C ALA A 207 -17.43 -15.63 12.21
N LEU A 208 -16.80 -15.13 13.29
CA LEU A 208 -16.08 -15.97 14.25
C LEU A 208 -16.98 -17.02 14.89
N GLY A 209 -18.23 -16.66 15.21
CA GLY A 209 -19.23 -17.58 15.73
C GLY A 209 -19.49 -18.75 14.78
N TYR A 210 -19.74 -18.46 13.50
CA TYR A 210 -19.98 -19.49 12.48
C TYR A 210 -18.75 -20.38 12.24
N TYR A 211 -17.54 -19.81 12.16
CA TYR A 211 -16.33 -20.62 11.99
C TYR A 211 -16.05 -21.52 13.21
N LYS A 212 -16.35 -21.06 14.43
CA LYS A 212 -16.25 -21.90 15.64
C LYS A 212 -17.28 -23.04 15.65
N GLN A 213 -18.51 -22.77 15.21
CA GLN A 213 -19.52 -23.82 15.06
C GLN A 213 -19.10 -24.86 14.00
N ALA A 214 -18.57 -24.42 12.86
CA ALA A 214 -18.05 -25.31 11.83
C ALA A 214 -16.88 -26.17 12.36
N LEU A 215 -15.99 -25.58 13.14
CA LEU A 215 -14.87 -26.28 13.78
C LEU A 215 -15.35 -27.35 14.77
N ASP A 216 -16.30 -27.03 15.67
CA ASP A 216 -16.83 -27.99 16.65
C ASP A 216 -17.47 -29.22 15.98
N ILE A 217 -18.20 -29.01 14.88
CA ILE A 217 -18.74 -30.12 14.08
C ILE A 217 -17.59 -30.90 13.41
N LYS A 218 -16.59 -30.21 12.85
CA LYS A 218 -15.47 -30.87 12.17
C LYS A 218 -14.63 -31.72 13.12
N GLU A 219 -14.38 -31.26 14.34
CA GLU A 219 -13.66 -32.03 15.37
C GLU A 219 -14.43 -33.28 15.82
N LYS A 220 -15.77 -33.27 15.76
CA LYS A 220 -16.61 -34.44 16.07
C LYS A 220 -16.77 -35.41 14.90
N CYS A 221 -16.74 -34.92 13.67
CA CYS A 221 -17.08 -35.71 12.47
C CYS A 221 -15.87 -36.17 11.63
N TYR A 222 -14.71 -35.55 11.79
CA TYR A 222 -13.50 -35.89 11.03
C TYR A 222 -12.43 -36.47 11.96
N LEU A 223 -11.47 -37.21 11.39
CA LEU A 223 -10.32 -37.71 12.14
C LEU A 223 -9.49 -36.53 12.69
N PRO A 224 -8.96 -36.65 13.93
CA PRO A 224 -8.00 -35.68 14.45
C PRO A 224 -6.83 -35.51 13.47
N GLY A 225 -6.58 -34.27 13.03
CA GLY A 225 -5.58 -33.97 12.01
C GLY A 225 -6.09 -33.92 10.57
N SER A 226 -7.42 -33.91 10.33
CA SER A 226 -7.96 -33.65 8.99
C SER A 226 -7.59 -32.25 8.48
N VAL A 227 -7.27 -32.15 7.19
CA VAL A 227 -7.04 -30.88 6.47
C VAL A 227 -8.23 -29.91 6.63
N SER A 228 -9.45 -30.44 6.74
CA SER A 228 -10.64 -29.62 6.97
C SER A 228 -10.61 -28.86 8.31
N ILE A 229 -9.98 -29.44 9.34
CA ILE A 229 -9.78 -28.80 10.65
C ILE A 229 -8.74 -27.69 10.53
N ALA A 230 -7.63 -27.93 9.79
CA ALA A 230 -6.64 -26.89 9.51
C ALA A 230 -7.24 -25.69 8.78
N ALA A 231 -8.12 -25.93 7.79
CA ALA A 231 -8.85 -24.87 7.11
C ALA A 231 -9.70 -24.02 8.08
N SER A 232 -10.41 -24.65 9.03
CA SER A 232 -11.16 -23.92 10.06
C SER A 232 -10.26 -23.11 10.99
N PHE A 233 -9.11 -23.63 11.42
CA PHE A 233 -8.14 -22.85 12.18
C PHE A 233 -7.62 -21.65 11.39
N ASN A 234 -7.35 -21.83 10.09
CA ASN A 234 -6.96 -20.73 9.20
C ASN A 234 -8.05 -19.65 9.09
N HIS A 235 -9.33 -20.02 8.96
CA HIS A 235 -10.43 -19.05 8.93
C HIS A 235 -10.57 -18.29 10.25
N ILE A 236 -10.49 -18.99 11.39
CA ILE A 236 -10.53 -18.35 12.72
C ILE A 236 -9.32 -17.41 12.91
N GLY A 237 -8.13 -17.85 12.50
CA GLY A 237 -6.91 -17.04 12.54
C GLY A 237 -7.04 -15.76 11.71
N ASN A 238 -7.64 -15.83 10.51
CA ASN A 238 -7.90 -14.67 9.66
C ASN A 238 -8.80 -13.65 10.37
N ILE A 239 -9.90 -14.09 10.98
CA ILE A 239 -10.82 -13.20 11.70
C ILE A 239 -10.15 -12.56 12.91
N LEU A 240 -9.42 -13.34 13.71
CA LEU A 240 -8.69 -12.82 14.87
C LEU A 240 -7.61 -11.81 14.46
N SER A 241 -6.95 -12.04 13.31
CA SER A 241 -6.03 -11.09 12.70
C SER A 241 -6.72 -9.77 12.36
N SER A 242 -7.87 -9.81 11.70
CA SER A 242 -8.67 -8.62 11.37
C SER A 242 -9.13 -7.87 12.63
N GLN A 243 -9.37 -8.59 13.72
CA GLN A 243 -9.66 -8.02 15.04
C GLN A 243 -8.41 -7.54 15.81
N LYS A 244 -7.21 -7.61 15.22
CA LYS A 244 -5.91 -7.29 15.85
C LYS A 244 -5.59 -8.15 17.09
N LYS A 245 -6.24 -9.30 17.26
CA LYS A 245 -5.95 -10.29 18.31
C LYS A 245 -4.81 -11.20 17.87
N TYR A 246 -3.63 -10.60 17.67
CA TYR A 246 -2.49 -11.24 17.02
C TYR A 246 -1.98 -12.50 17.72
N ASN A 247 -1.96 -12.53 19.05
CA ASN A 247 -1.50 -13.71 19.80
C ASN A 247 -2.43 -14.91 19.61
N GLU A 248 -3.74 -14.69 19.64
CA GLU A 248 -4.73 -15.76 19.41
C GLU A 248 -4.68 -16.22 17.95
N ALA A 249 -4.60 -15.29 16.99
CA ALA A 249 -4.45 -15.63 15.57
C ALA A 249 -3.22 -16.50 15.30
N LEU A 250 -2.08 -16.16 15.92
CA LEU A 250 -0.83 -16.90 15.81
C LEU A 250 -0.95 -18.35 16.33
N ASP A 251 -1.68 -18.57 17.43
CA ASP A 251 -1.95 -19.91 17.94
C ASP A 251 -2.72 -20.76 16.93
N PHE A 252 -3.81 -20.21 16.38
CA PHE A 252 -4.62 -20.90 15.38
C PHE A 252 -3.83 -21.22 14.10
N TYR A 253 -3.04 -20.28 13.58
CA TYR A 253 -2.20 -20.56 12.41
C TYR A 253 -1.14 -21.63 12.67
N LYS A 254 -0.50 -21.64 13.85
CA LYS A 254 0.45 -22.69 14.23
C LYS A 254 -0.22 -24.06 14.33
N ARG A 255 -1.44 -24.13 14.87
CA ARG A 255 -2.22 -25.37 14.91
C ARG A 255 -2.61 -25.85 13.52
N ALA A 256 -2.97 -24.95 12.61
CA ALA A 256 -3.18 -25.28 11.21
C ALA A 256 -1.89 -25.83 10.57
N LEU A 257 -0.74 -25.19 10.84
CA LEU A 257 0.56 -25.56 10.27
C LEU A 257 1.02 -26.94 10.73
N ASP A 258 0.81 -27.28 12.00
CA ASP A 258 1.13 -28.61 12.56
C ASP A 258 0.31 -29.72 11.87
N ILE A 259 -0.98 -29.46 11.61
CA ILE A 259 -1.83 -30.41 10.88
C ILE A 259 -1.38 -30.52 9.42
N GLU A 260 -1.19 -29.39 8.74
CA GLU A 260 -0.79 -29.35 7.33
C GLU A 260 0.57 -30.02 7.12
N GLY A 261 1.53 -29.82 8.02
CA GLY A 261 2.86 -30.45 7.97
C GLY A 261 2.85 -31.96 8.19
N LYS A 262 1.80 -32.51 8.81
CA LYS A 262 1.59 -33.97 8.94
C LYS A 262 0.87 -34.58 7.74
N CYS A 263 0.02 -33.79 7.08
CA CYS A 263 -0.86 -34.25 6.00
C CYS A 263 -0.26 -34.07 4.60
N PHE A 264 0.62 -33.10 4.42
CA PHE A 264 1.19 -32.76 3.12
C PHE A 264 2.70 -32.92 3.08
N SER A 265 3.26 -33.03 1.87
CA SER A 265 4.72 -32.92 1.67
C SER A 265 5.21 -31.52 2.04
N SER A 266 6.48 -31.42 2.42
CA SER A 266 7.05 -30.21 3.02
C SER A 266 6.96 -28.93 2.19
N GLY A 267 6.74 -29.00 0.87
CA GLY A 267 6.54 -27.81 0.02
C GLY A 267 5.15 -27.66 -0.55
N HIS A 268 4.13 -28.25 0.10
CA HIS A 268 2.75 -28.07 -0.31
C HIS A 268 2.29 -26.61 -0.15
N VAL A 269 1.50 -26.12 -1.12
CA VAL A 269 1.04 -24.71 -1.19
C VAL A 269 0.41 -24.19 0.10
N ASN A 270 -0.37 -25.04 0.79
CA ASN A 270 -1.01 -24.66 2.05
C ASN A 270 0.00 -24.34 3.16
N ILE A 271 1.11 -25.10 3.23
CA ILE A 271 2.17 -24.87 4.22
C ILE A 271 2.84 -23.51 3.96
N ALA A 272 3.20 -23.23 2.70
CA ALA A 272 3.79 -21.94 2.32
C ALA A 272 2.82 -20.77 2.58
N ALA A 273 1.54 -20.92 2.24
CA ALA A 273 0.51 -19.92 2.51
C ALA A 273 0.37 -19.64 4.02
N ASN A 274 0.43 -20.68 4.85
CA ASN A 274 0.32 -20.53 6.29
C ASN A 274 1.59 -19.91 6.92
N HIS A 275 2.78 -20.21 6.40
CA HIS A 275 4.01 -19.46 6.72
C HIS A 275 3.86 -17.97 6.40
N ASN A 276 3.31 -17.62 5.23
CA ASN A 276 3.03 -16.22 4.88
C ASN A 276 2.06 -15.56 5.87
N LYS A 277 0.97 -16.25 6.26
CA LYS A 277 0.03 -15.73 7.26
C LYS A 277 0.67 -15.47 8.62
N ILE A 278 1.50 -16.40 9.11
CA ILE A 278 2.25 -16.21 10.35
C ILE A 278 3.21 -15.02 10.23
N GLY A 279 3.89 -14.89 9.08
CA GLY A 279 4.74 -13.72 8.78
C GLY A 279 3.98 -12.40 8.87
N ILE A 280 2.75 -12.33 8.35
CA ILE A 280 1.89 -11.13 8.41
C ILE A 280 1.57 -10.76 9.86
N ILE A 281 1.22 -11.75 10.69
CA ILE A 281 0.94 -11.51 12.12
C ILE A 281 2.17 -11.00 12.86
N LEU A 282 3.31 -11.65 12.67
CA LEU A 282 4.56 -11.25 13.32
C LEU A 282 5.00 -9.85 12.90
N ARG A 283 4.82 -9.49 11.63
CA ARG A 283 5.00 -8.12 11.13
C ARG A 283 4.10 -7.12 11.86
N GLY A 284 2.81 -7.44 11.99
CA GLY A 284 1.84 -6.61 12.70
C GLY A 284 2.14 -6.43 14.19
N GLN A 285 2.92 -7.34 14.78
CA GLN A 285 3.44 -7.25 16.15
C GLN A 285 4.80 -6.50 16.25
N GLY A 286 5.38 -6.04 15.15
CA GLY A 286 6.72 -5.45 15.10
C GLY A 286 7.87 -6.47 15.24
N ARG A 287 7.58 -7.77 15.17
CA ARG A 287 8.57 -8.86 15.28
C ARG A 287 9.17 -9.18 13.92
N TYR A 288 9.84 -8.19 13.34
CA TYR A 288 10.28 -8.21 11.94
C TYR A 288 11.26 -9.35 11.61
N ASP A 289 12.24 -9.63 12.47
CA ASP A 289 13.23 -10.70 12.23
C ASP A 289 12.61 -12.09 12.23
N GLU A 290 11.58 -12.30 13.06
CA GLU A 290 10.84 -13.56 13.06
C GLU A 290 9.95 -13.66 11.82
N ALA A 291 9.23 -12.59 11.47
CA ALA A 291 8.43 -12.54 10.26
C ALA A 291 9.27 -12.87 9.00
N LEU A 292 10.48 -12.31 8.90
CA LEU A 292 11.40 -12.55 7.80
C LEU A 292 11.72 -14.04 7.63
N LYS A 293 11.97 -14.76 8.73
CA LYS A 293 12.23 -16.22 8.68
C LYS A 293 11.06 -17.00 8.12
N TYR A 294 9.82 -16.64 8.49
CA TYR A 294 8.63 -17.32 7.96
C TYR A 294 8.43 -17.03 6.47
N TYR A 295 8.63 -15.79 6.03
CA TYR A 295 8.53 -15.45 4.60
C TYR A 295 9.63 -16.08 3.75
N GLN A 296 10.87 -16.11 4.24
CA GLN A 296 11.96 -16.82 3.57
C GLN A 296 11.65 -18.30 3.42
N ARG A 297 11.10 -18.93 4.47
CA ARG A 297 10.71 -20.33 4.40
C ARG A 297 9.60 -20.59 3.38
N ALA A 298 8.61 -19.71 3.31
CA ALA A 298 7.55 -19.78 2.30
C ALA A 298 8.13 -19.62 0.87
N LEU A 299 9.05 -18.67 0.68
CA LEU A 299 9.72 -18.45 -0.61
C LEU A 299 10.52 -19.69 -1.04
N GLU A 300 11.34 -20.27 -0.16
CA GLU A 300 12.12 -21.48 -0.45
C GLU A 300 11.22 -22.64 -0.91
N MET A 301 10.13 -22.88 -0.19
CA MET A 301 9.16 -23.94 -0.54
C MET A 301 8.56 -23.71 -1.93
N GLN A 302 8.19 -22.46 -2.23
CA GLN A 302 7.58 -22.09 -3.50
C GLN A 302 8.56 -22.16 -4.67
N GLU A 303 9.82 -21.74 -4.47
CA GLU A 303 10.87 -21.84 -5.49
C GLU A 303 11.24 -23.29 -5.81
N GLU A 304 11.14 -24.20 -4.85
CA GLU A 304 11.38 -25.63 -5.06
C GLU A 304 10.26 -26.31 -5.88
N HIS A 305 9.00 -25.89 -5.68
CA HIS A 305 7.83 -26.62 -6.19
C HIS A 305 7.17 -25.99 -7.41
N TYR A 306 7.33 -24.68 -7.61
CA TYR A 306 6.73 -23.98 -8.74
C TYR A 306 7.75 -23.71 -9.86
N PRO A 307 7.31 -23.68 -11.13
CA PRO A 307 8.13 -23.18 -12.22
C PRO A 307 8.61 -21.76 -11.90
N SER A 308 9.87 -21.46 -12.26
CA SER A 308 10.44 -20.12 -12.12
C SER A 308 9.50 -19.09 -12.75
N GLY A 309 8.83 -18.26 -11.95
CA GLY A 309 7.81 -17.33 -12.47
C GLY A 309 6.45 -17.31 -11.80
N HIS A 310 6.15 -18.28 -10.93
CA HIS A 310 4.83 -18.37 -10.33
C HIS A 310 4.45 -17.13 -9.51
N ALA A 311 3.17 -16.76 -9.55
CA ALA A 311 2.58 -15.60 -8.87
C ALA A 311 2.96 -15.55 -7.39
N ASP A 312 2.90 -16.70 -6.73
CA ASP A 312 3.15 -16.85 -5.30
C ASP A 312 4.60 -16.51 -4.93
N ILE A 313 5.57 -16.82 -5.80
CA ILE A 313 6.97 -16.45 -5.58
C ILE A 313 7.10 -14.93 -5.59
N ALA A 314 6.48 -14.25 -6.56
CA ALA A 314 6.49 -12.79 -6.63
C ALA A 314 5.78 -12.15 -5.41
N HIS A 315 4.74 -12.79 -4.89
CA HIS A 315 4.06 -12.37 -3.66
C HIS A 315 4.98 -12.50 -2.44
N SER A 316 5.64 -13.65 -2.24
CA SER A 316 6.58 -13.86 -1.13
C SER A 316 7.79 -12.92 -1.20
N LEU A 317 8.34 -12.66 -2.39
CA LEU A 317 9.37 -11.64 -2.59
C LEU A 317 8.87 -10.24 -2.18
N SER A 318 7.64 -9.87 -2.53
CA SER A 318 7.04 -8.60 -2.11
C SER A 318 6.90 -8.52 -0.58
N ASN A 319 6.48 -9.60 0.08
CA ASN A 319 6.35 -9.65 1.54
C ASN A 319 7.69 -9.49 2.26
N ILE A 320 8.76 -10.09 1.73
CA ILE A 320 10.12 -9.89 2.22
C ILE A 320 10.54 -8.41 2.03
N GLY A 321 10.27 -7.84 0.85
CA GLY A 321 10.49 -6.42 0.58
C GLY A 321 9.78 -5.50 1.58
N HIS A 322 8.53 -5.81 1.95
CA HIS A 322 7.79 -5.05 2.97
C HIS A 322 8.43 -5.13 4.36
N ILE A 323 8.95 -6.29 4.76
CA ILE A 323 9.66 -6.43 6.05
C ILE A 323 10.96 -5.63 6.06
N LEU A 324 11.74 -5.73 5.00
CA LEU A 324 13.01 -5.01 4.90
C LEU A 324 12.77 -3.49 4.85
N PHE A 325 11.70 -3.07 4.19
CA PHE A 325 11.25 -1.68 4.21
C PHE A 325 10.89 -1.20 5.62
N ASP A 326 10.10 -1.97 6.38
CA ASP A 326 9.76 -1.63 7.78
C ASP A 326 11.00 -1.60 8.69
N GLN A 327 12.04 -2.37 8.37
CA GLN A 327 13.34 -2.33 9.06
C GLN A 327 14.27 -1.20 8.57
N ALA A 328 13.78 -0.31 7.70
CA ALA A 328 14.56 0.75 7.04
C ALA A 328 15.76 0.26 6.20
N LYS A 329 15.76 -1.01 5.78
CA LYS A 329 16.77 -1.59 4.87
C LYS A 329 16.35 -1.37 3.42
N TYR A 330 16.32 -0.11 3.00
CA TYR A 330 15.71 0.30 1.73
C TYR A 330 16.35 -0.32 0.48
N ASP A 331 17.68 -0.42 0.42
CA ASP A 331 18.37 -0.99 -0.74
C ASP A 331 18.10 -2.50 -0.90
N GLU A 332 18.07 -3.26 0.20
CA GLU A 332 17.70 -4.68 0.17
C GLU A 332 16.23 -4.86 -0.23
N ALA A 333 15.33 -4.07 0.36
CA ALA A 333 13.91 -4.10 0.01
C ALA A 333 13.66 -3.79 -1.47
N LEU A 334 14.42 -2.85 -2.04
CA LEU A 334 14.36 -2.50 -3.46
C LEU A 334 14.73 -3.69 -4.36
N ASP A 335 15.78 -4.46 -4.04
CA ASP A 335 16.15 -5.68 -4.79
C ASP A 335 14.98 -6.69 -4.83
N TYR A 336 14.38 -6.97 -3.68
CA TYR A 336 13.25 -7.91 -3.60
C TYR A 336 12.03 -7.43 -4.40
N TYR A 337 11.68 -6.15 -4.33
CA TYR A 337 10.58 -5.61 -5.13
C TYR A 337 10.88 -5.62 -6.63
N GLN A 338 12.11 -5.31 -7.05
CA GLN A 338 12.52 -5.34 -8.46
C GLN A 338 12.49 -6.77 -9.01
N ARG A 339 12.94 -7.76 -8.22
CA ARG A 339 12.81 -9.18 -8.58
C ARG A 339 11.34 -9.58 -8.76
N ALA A 340 10.47 -9.18 -7.83
CA ALA A 340 9.02 -9.44 -7.94
C ALA A 340 8.40 -8.76 -9.18
N LEU A 341 8.75 -7.51 -9.46
CA LEU A 341 8.29 -6.77 -10.65
C LEU A 341 8.73 -7.48 -11.94
N LYS A 342 10.02 -7.82 -12.06
CA LYS A 342 10.57 -8.49 -13.25
C LYS A 342 9.90 -9.85 -13.50
N MET A 343 9.56 -10.57 -12.44
CA MET A 343 8.78 -11.80 -12.56
C MET A 343 7.38 -11.50 -13.10
N ARG A 344 6.67 -10.54 -12.52
CA ARG A 344 5.31 -10.20 -12.95
C ARG A 344 5.26 -9.73 -14.41
N GLU A 345 6.19 -8.89 -14.83
CA GLU A 345 6.31 -8.40 -16.21
C GLU A 345 6.56 -9.51 -17.24
N LYS A 346 7.17 -10.64 -16.82
CA LYS A 346 7.44 -11.76 -17.72
C LYS A 346 6.21 -12.63 -17.99
N TYR A 347 5.33 -12.78 -17.00
CA TYR A 347 4.23 -13.76 -17.06
C TYR A 347 2.84 -13.13 -17.23
N TYR A 348 2.67 -11.91 -16.78
CA TYR A 348 1.42 -11.20 -16.93
C TYR A 348 1.46 -10.26 -18.13
N PRO A 349 0.31 -9.99 -18.77
CA PRO A 349 0.18 -8.86 -19.69
C PRO A 349 0.67 -7.58 -19.00
N SER A 350 1.18 -6.61 -19.77
CA SER A 350 1.80 -5.37 -19.27
C SER A 350 0.92 -4.50 -18.35
N CYS A 351 -0.33 -4.89 -18.13
CA CYS A 351 -1.42 -4.10 -17.56
C CYS A 351 -2.08 -4.83 -16.39
N ASP A 352 -1.43 -5.89 -15.93
CA ASP A 352 -1.90 -6.64 -14.77
C ASP A 352 -1.77 -5.80 -13.49
N ILE A 353 -2.80 -5.88 -12.65
CA ILE A 353 -2.88 -5.17 -11.37
C ILE A 353 -1.65 -5.45 -10.51
N ALA A 354 -1.07 -6.65 -10.61
CA ALA A 354 0.14 -7.02 -9.88
C ALA A 354 1.36 -6.21 -10.31
N ILE A 355 1.47 -5.81 -11.59
CA ILE A 355 2.54 -4.92 -12.09
C ILE A 355 2.35 -3.52 -11.51
N VAL A 356 1.12 -2.99 -11.53
CA VAL A 356 0.78 -1.69 -10.93
C VAL A 356 1.12 -1.67 -9.44
N GLN A 357 0.78 -2.72 -8.70
CA GLN A 357 1.12 -2.85 -7.28
C GLN A 357 2.64 -2.89 -7.04
N SER A 358 3.40 -3.63 -7.86
CA SER A 358 4.87 -3.62 -7.79
C SER A 358 5.45 -2.23 -8.00
N LEU A 359 4.99 -1.51 -9.04
CA LEU A 359 5.47 -0.16 -9.34
C LEU A 359 5.15 0.82 -8.20
N ASN A 360 3.96 0.71 -7.60
CA ASN A 360 3.56 1.53 -6.46
C ASN A 360 4.45 1.26 -5.23
N ASN A 361 4.76 0.00 -4.94
CA ASN A 361 5.64 -0.38 -3.83
C ASN A 361 7.06 0.16 -4.02
N ILE A 362 7.62 0.04 -5.22
CA ILE A 362 8.96 0.55 -5.55
C ILE A 362 8.97 2.08 -5.47
N GLY A 363 8.00 2.75 -6.11
CA GLY A 363 7.90 4.20 -6.08
C GLY A 363 7.71 4.75 -4.67
N GLY A 364 6.90 4.09 -3.84
CA GLY A 364 6.73 4.42 -2.42
C GLY A 364 8.02 4.26 -1.62
N LEU A 365 8.74 3.15 -1.80
CA LEU A 365 10.04 2.93 -1.15
C LEU A 365 11.05 4.00 -1.53
N LEU A 366 11.17 4.31 -2.83
CA LEU A 366 12.11 5.31 -3.32
C LEU A 366 11.77 6.71 -2.80
N PHE A 367 10.48 7.03 -2.66
CA PHE A 367 10.04 8.29 -2.07
C PHE A 367 10.46 8.41 -0.59
N GLU A 368 10.23 7.37 0.22
CA GLU A 368 10.61 7.36 1.64
C GLU A 368 12.13 7.32 1.83
N HIS A 369 12.87 6.76 0.86
CA HIS A 369 14.33 6.83 0.81
C HIS A 369 14.87 8.12 0.15
N GLU A 370 14.02 9.14 -0.05
CA GLU A 370 14.33 10.46 -0.61
C GLU A 370 14.92 10.45 -2.04
N LYS A 371 14.82 9.33 -2.76
CA LYS A 371 15.20 9.17 -4.17
C LYS A 371 14.06 9.64 -5.08
N TYR A 372 13.72 10.93 -5.00
CA TYR A 372 12.52 11.49 -5.63
C TYR A 372 12.49 11.39 -7.16
N ASP A 373 13.64 11.52 -7.84
CA ASP A 373 13.71 11.41 -9.31
C ASP A 373 13.37 10.00 -9.79
N GLU A 374 13.94 8.97 -9.14
CA GLU A 374 13.63 7.58 -9.47
C GLU A 374 12.17 7.25 -9.14
N ALA A 375 11.67 7.70 -7.98
CA ALA A 375 10.26 7.53 -7.60
C ALA A 375 9.32 8.13 -8.66
N LEU A 376 9.65 9.32 -9.18
CA LEU A 376 8.87 10.00 -10.21
C LEU A 376 8.74 9.15 -11.48
N ASP A 377 9.81 8.48 -11.91
CA ASP A 377 9.80 7.64 -13.10
C ASP A 377 8.92 6.40 -12.93
N TYR A 378 8.98 5.73 -11.78
CA TYR A 378 8.11 4.60 -11.47
C TYR A 378 6.63 4.98 -11.43
N TYR A 379 6.28 6.11 -10.79
CA TYR A 379 4.88 6.56 -10.75
C TYR A 379 4.37 7.08 -12.09
N LYS A 380 5.22 7.69 -12.93
CA LYS A 380 4.84 8.04 -14.31
C LYS A 380 4.56 6.80 -15.14
N ARG A 381 5.39 5.77 -15.00
CA ARG A 381 5.18 4.48 -15.67
C ARG A 381 3.89 3.82 -15.21
N LEU A 382 3.62 3.84 -13.91
CA LEU A 382 2.38 3.35 -13.32
C LEU A 382 1.16 4.09 -13.88
N LEU A 383 1.20 5.44 -13.86
CA LEU A 383 0.12 6.27 -14.38
C LEU A 383 -0.15 5.99 -15.86
N LYS A 384 0.90 5.81 -16.68
CA LYS A 384 0.74 5.48 -18.10
C LYS A 384 0.01 4.15 -18.30
N ILE A 385 0.37 3.12 -17.54
CA ILE A 385 -0.33 1.83 -17.58
C ILE A 385 -1.80 2.01 -17.20
N GLN A 386 -2.10 2.87 -16.22
CA GLN A 386 -3.48 3.14 -15.85
C GLN A 386 -4.25 3.90 -16.94
N GLU A 387 -3.68 4.97 -17.51
CA GLU A 387 -4.31 5.79 -18.55
C GLU A 387 -4.56 5.01 -19.86
N ASP A 388 -3.72 4.02 -20.19
CA ASP A 388 -3.85 3.21 -21.40
C ASP A 388 -5.04 2.21 -21.34
N TYR A 389 -5.53 1.85 -20.15
CA TYR A 389 -6.48 0.73 -19.96
C TYR A 389 -7.74 1.08 -19.17
N TYR A 390 -7.64 2.01 -18.22
CA TYR A 390 -8.77 2.48 -17.43
C TYR A 390 -9.40 3.70 -18.07
N SER A 391 -10.67 3.95 -17.74
CA SER A 391 -11.28 5.23 -18.10
C SER A 391 -10.59 6.35 -17.32
N SER A 392 -10.37 7.51 -17.95
CA SER A 392 -9.58 8.63 -17.37
C SER A 392 -10.18 9.26 -16.10
N ASP A 393 -11.37 8.80 -15.68
CA ASP A 393 -12.09 9.25 -14.49
C ASP A 393 -12.01 8.23 -13.32
N GLU A 394 -11.17 7.19 -13.37
CA GLU A 394 -11.07 6.23 -12.26
C GLU A 394 -10.32 6.75 -11.02
N LEU A 395 -10.77 6.31 -9.82
CA LEU A 395 -10.20 6.73 -8.53
C LEU A 395 -8.72 6.35 -8.37
N ASP A 396 -8.28 5.25 -8.98
CA ASP A 396 -6.89 4.81 -8.95
C ASP A 396 -5.95 5.81 -9.66
N ILE A 397 -6.44 6.49 -10.72
CA ILE A 397 -5.70 7.55 -11.42
C ILE A 397 -5.54 8.77 -10.51
N ALA A 398 -6.59 9.11 -9.74
CA ALA A 398 -6.52 10.21 -8.78
C ALA A 398 -5.48 9.96 -7.67
N GLN A 399 -5.36 8.70 -7.20
CA GLN A 399 -4.32 8.32 -6.24
C GLN A 399 -2.92 8.50 -6.83
N SER A 400 -2.70 8.06 -8.08
CA SER A 400 -1.43 8.25 -8.80
C SER A 400 -1.06 9.72 -8.98
N PHE A 401 -2.02 10.58 -9.34
CA PHE A 401 -1.80 12.02 -9.38
C PHE A 401 -1.40 12.60 -8.03
N ASN A 402 -2.02 12.17 -6.94
CA ASN A 402 -1.64 12.63 -5.61
C ASN A 402 -0.21 12.19 -5.23
N LYS A 403 0.21 10.97 -5.60
CA LYS A 403 1.60 10.51 -5.39
C LYS A 403 2.60 11.34 -6.20
N LEU A 404 2.32 11.57 -7.49
CA LEU A 404 3.14 12.43 -8.35
C LEU A 404 3.23 13.86 -7.82
N GLY A 405 2.10 14.45 -7.41
CA GLY A 405 2.05 15.77 -6.80
C GLY A 405 2.93 15.87 -5.55
N LYS A 406 2.85 14.88 -4.65
CA LYS A 406 3.70 14.81 -3.45
C LYS A 406 5.18 14.74 -3.79
N ILE A 407 5.57 13.87 -4.74
CA ILE A 407 6.98 13.77 -5.18
C ILE A 407 7.48 15.12 -5.71
N LEU A 408 6.70 15.76 -6.58
CA LEU A 408 7.07 17.05 -7.19
C LEU A 408 7.13 18.19 -6.17
N TYR A 409 6.29 18.14 -5.14
CA TYR A 409 6.36 19.08 -4.01
C TYR A 409 7.69 18.97 -3.26
N HIS A 410 8.16 17.75 -2.96
CA HIS A 410 9.46 17.54 -2.32
C HIS A 410 10.64 17.94 -3.22
N GLN A 411 10.47 17.88 -4.55
CA GLN A 411 11.40 18.43 -5.52
C GLN A 411 11.31 19.97 -5.68
N GLN A 412 10.48 20.66 -4.88
CA GLN A 412 10.23 22.11 -4.95
C GLN A 412 9.62 22.57 -6.29
N ARG A 413 9.01 21.66 -7.05
CA ARG A 413 8.34 21.93 -8.33
C ARG A 413 6.85 22.22 -8.11
N TYR A 414 6.59 23.26 -7.34
CA TYR A 414 5.28 23.57 -6.77
C TYR A 414 4.15 23.73 -7.81
N ASP A 415 4.41 24.38 -8.95
CA ASP A 415 3.37 24.59 -9.97
C ASP A 415 2.95 23.27 -10.65
N THR A 416 3.92 22.38 -10.89
CA THR A 416 3.61 21.05 -11.46
C THR A 416 2.92 20.17 -10.42
N ALA A 417 3.33 20.25 -9.15
CA ALA A 417 2.67 19.56 -8.05
C ALA A 417 1.20 19.99 -7.91
N LEU A 418 0.95 21.31 -7.97
CA LEU A 418 -0.39 21.89 -7.91
C LEU A 418 -1.28 21.37 -9.04
N HIS A 419 -0.74 21.33 -10.26
CA HIS A 419 -1.46 20.78 -11.42
C HIS A 419 -1.93 19.34 -11.19
N TYR A 420 -1.06 18.47 -10.66
CA TYR A 420 -1.41 17.08 -10.38
C TYR A 420 -2.45 16.95 -9.25
N HIS A 421 -2.30 17.67 -8.15
CA HIS A 421 -3.28 17.64 -7.06
C HIS A 421 -4.65 18.18 -7.50
N GLN A 422 -4.70 19.20 -8.36
CA GLN A 422 -5.96 19.70 -8.93
C GLN A 422 -6.63 18.67 -9.84
N ARG A 423 -5.86 17.92 -10.64
CA ARG A 423 -6.41 16.80 -11.44
C ARG A 423 -6.98 15.69 -10.54
N ALA A 424 -6.27 15.31 -9.48
CA ALA A 424 -6.75 14.33 -8.50
C ALA A 424 -8.06 14.79 -7.85
N LEU A 425 -8.11 16.04 -7.38
CA LEU A 425 -9.28 16.65 -6.75
C LEU A 425 -10.49 16.63 -7.69
N LYS A 426 -10.29 16.98 -8.98
CA LYS A 426 -11.36 17.00 -9.98
C LYS A 426 -12.01 15.62 -10.16
N ILE A 427 -11.23 14.55 -10.13
CA ILE A 427 -11.75 13.18 -10.20
C ILE A 427 -12.48 12.85 -8.90
N GLN A 428 -11.85 13.05 -7.74
CA GLN A 428 -12.44 12.70 -6.44
C GLN A 428 -13.79 13.37 -6.18
N VAL A 429 -13.95 14.66 -6.54
CA VAL A 429 -15.22 15.40 -6.37
C VAL A 429 -16.35 14.83 -7.23
N LYS A 430 -16.06 14.15 -8.35
CA LYS A 430 -17.09 13.47 -9.15
C LYS A 430 -17.57 12.17 -8.50
N HIS A 431 -16.68 11.46 -7.79
CA HIS A 431 -16.93 10.10 -7.29
C HIS A 431 -17.38 10.07 -5.83
N TYR A 432 -16.96 11.06 -5.03
CA TYR A 432 -17.22 11.08 -3.60
C TYR A 432 -18.18 12.21 -3.20
N SER A 433 -18.81 12.03 -2.04
CA SER A 433 -19.50 13.14 -1.36
C SER A 433 -18.52 14.26 -1.01
N SER A 434 -19.01 15.50 -0.96
CA SER A 434 -18.18 16.69 -0.71
C SER A 434 -17.33 16.65 0.56
N ASP A 435 -17.76 15.90 1.60
CA ASP A 435 -17.05 15.79 2.87
C ASP A 435 -15.97 14.67 2.89
N HIS A 436 -15.76 13.92 1.79
CA HIS A 436 -14.91 12.71 1.81
C HIS A 436 -13.43 12.98 2.14
N VAL A 437 -12.81 12.06 2.89
CA VAL A 437 -11.43 12.16 3.40
C VAL A 437 -10.38 12.35 2.29
N ASP A 438 -10.55 11.67 1.16
CA ASP A 438 -9.61 11.80 0.03
C ASP A 438 -9.61 13.21 -0.57
N ILE A 439 -10.77 13.88 -0.59
CA ILE A 439 -10.89 15.29 -1.01
C ILE A 439 -10.15 16.19 -0.02
N ALA A 440 -10.35 15.97 1.29
CA ALA A 440 -9.65 16.71 2.33
C ALA A 440 -8.12 16.54 2.22
N THR A 441 -7.64 15.36 1.84
CA THR A 441 -6.21 15.08 1.63
C THR A 441 -5.65 15.87 0.44
N SER A 442 -6.36 15.89 -0.69
CA SER A 442 -5.95 16.67 -1.87
C SER A 442 -5.95 18.18 -1.59
N LEU A 443 -6.97 18.70 -0.90
CA LEU A 443 -7.04 20.11 -0.50
C LEU A 443 -5.91 20.49 0.48
N ASN A 444 -5.57 19.61 1.43
CA ASN A 444 -4.46 19.81 2.35
C ASN A 444 -3.11 19.95 1.60
N ASN A 445 -2.88 19.12 0.58
CA ASN A 445 -1.66 19.20 -0.22
C ASN A 445 -1.61 20.49 -1.07
N ILE A 446 -2.75 20.92 -1.60
CA ILE A 446 -2.88 22.21 -2.30
C ILE A 446 -2.59 23.37 -1.34
N ALA A 447 -3.13 23.34 -0.12
CA ALA A 447 -2.86 24.34 0.91
C ALA A 447 -1.37 24.42 1.28
N ALA A 448 -0.70 23.27 1.39
CA ALA A 448 0.74 23.21 1.64
C ALA A 448 1.54 23.88 0.52
N ILE A 449 1.16 23.67 -0.75
CA ILE A 449 1.78 24.35 -1.89
C ILE A 449 1.59 25.86 -1.80
N PHE A 450 0.37 26.34 -1.53
CA PHE A 450 0.12 27.77 -1.37
C PHE A 450 0.93 28.37 -0.22
N SER A 451 1.05 27.66 0.90
CA SER A 451 1.88 28.09 2.03
C SER A 451 3.35 28.23 1.65
N HIS A 452 3.89 27.31 0.84
CA HIS A 452 5.27 27.40 0.35
C HIS A 452 5.49 28.48 -0.70
N GLN A 453 4.43 28.88 -1.41
CA GLN A 453 4.45 30.02 -2.33
C GLN A 453 4.21 31.36 -1.62
N GLU A 454 4.21 31.38 -0.29
CA GLU A 454 3.91 32.56 0.55
C GLU A 454 2.50 33.16 0.32
N LYS A 455 1.61 32.39 -0.30
CA LYS A 455 0.20 32.72 -0.51
C LYS A 455 -0.61 32.26 0.70
N TYR A 456 -0.35 32.93 1.82
CA TYR A 456 -0.82 32.49 3.13
C TYR A 456 -2.35 32.58 3.28
N ASP A 457 -3.00 33.56 2.66
CA ASP A 457 -4.46 33.70 2.76
C ASP A 457 -5.19 32.56 2.03
N GLU A 458 -4.73 32.20 0.83
CA GLU A 458 -5.26 31.04 0.09
C GLU A 458 -4.97 29.73 0.83
N ALA A 459 -3.76 29.56 1.38
CA ALA A 459 -3.43 28.39 2.18
C ALA A 459 -4.34 28.25 3.40
N LEU A 460 -4.59 29.37 4.10
CA LEU A 460 -5.44 29.40 5.29
C LEU A 460 -6.89 29.00 4.97
N ASP A 461 -7.45 29.51 3.86
CA ASP A 461 -8.80 29.14 3.42
C ASP A 461 -8.93 27.63 3.16
N TYR A 462 -8.00 27.05 2.40
CA TYR A 462 -7.99 25.61 2.16
C TYR A 462 -7.82 24.79 3.45
N TYR A 463 -6.88 25.17 4.33
CA TYR A 463 -6.68 24.43 5.58
C TYR A 463 -7.91 24.50 6.51
N GLN A 464 -8.63 25.63 6.54
CA GLN A 464 -9.87 25.77 7.30
C GLN A 464 -10.99 24.90 6.71
N GLN A 465 -11.08 24.80 5.38
CA GLN A 465 -12.01 23.87 4.72
C GLN A 465 -11.69 22.41 5.10
N VAL A 466 -10.41 22.03 5.04
CA VAL A 466 -9.93 20.68 5.41
C VAL A 466 -10.25 20.35 6.87
N LEU A 467 -10.03 21.30 7.79
CA LEU A 467 -10.35 21.12 9.21
C LEU A 467 -11.84 20.77 9.38
N LYS A 468 -12.74 21.57 8.80
CA LYS A 468 -14.19 21.35 8.87
C LYS A 468 -14.60 19.98 8.30
N MET A 469 -13.99 19.55 7.20
CA MET A 469 -14.26 18.23 6.61
C MET A 469 -13.83 17.09 7.54
N ARG A 470 -12.63 17.19 8.11
CA ARG A 470 -12.07 16.18 9.02
C ARG A 470 -12.84 16.09 10.33
N GLU A 471 -13.30 17.21 10.88
CA GLU A 471 -14.16 17.25 12.08
C GLU A 471 -15.51 16.55 11.87
N LYS A 472 -16.05 16.56 10.65
CA LYS A 472 -17.28 15.82 10.32
C LYS A 472 -17.02 14.32 10.12
N CYS A 473 -15.90 13.96 9.50
CA CYS A 473 -15.61 12.57 9.12
C CYS A 473 -15.03 11.75 10.25
N TYR A 474 -14.30 12.38 11.16
CA TYR A 474 -13.57 11.69 12.20
C TYR A 474 -14.12 11.98 13.59
N PRO A 475 -13.95 11.04 14.54
CA PRO A 475 -14.13 11.34 15.95
C PRO A 475 -13.24 12.51 16.38
N SER A 476 -13.69 13.29 17.37
CA SER A 476 -13.04 14.54 17.82
C SER A 476 -11.57 14.42 18.24
N GLY A 477 -11.06 13.20 18.42
CA GLY A 477 -9.68 12.90 18.79
C GLY A 477 -8.74 12.49 17.66
N HIS A 478 -9.19 12.52 16.41
CA HIS A 478 -8.42 11.94 15.31
C HIS A 478 -7.17 12.76 14.96
N ALA A 479 -6.05 12.06 14.68
CA ALA A 479 -4.74 12.67 14.45
C ALA A 479 -4.76 13.71 13.30
N ASP A 480 -5.53 13.44 12.25
CA ASP A 480 -5.64 14.35 11.10
C ASP A 480 -6.29 15.71 11.44
N ILE A 481 -7.16 15.77 12.47
CA ILE A 481 -7.71 17.03 12.96
C ILE A 481 -6.58 17.85 13.62
N GLY A 482 -5.78 17.19 14.47
CA GLY A 482 -4.59 17.79 15.07
C GLY A 482 -3.59 18.31 14.03
N GLN A 483 -3.36 17.56 12.96
CA GLN A 483 -2.49 18.00 11.85
C GLN A 483 -3.05 19.24 11.15
N SER A 484 -4.35 19.30 10.89
CA SER A 484 -4.98 20.49 10.29
C SER A 484 -4.80 21.73 11.17
N LEU A 485 -5.03 21.60 12.48
CA LEU A 485 -4.84 22.70 13.44
C LEU A 485 -3.39 23.17 13.47
N TYR A 486 -2.42 22.25 13.47
CA TYR A 486 -1.00 22.57 13.40
C TYR A 486 -0.64 23.32 12.10
N ASN A 487 -1.18 22.88 10.96
CA ASN A 487 -0.92 23.52 9.67
C ASN A 487 -1.49 24.95 9.63
N ILE A 488 -2.68 25.17 10.18
CA ILE A 488 -3.27 26.50 10.34
C ILE A 488 -2.38 27.38 11.23
N GLY A 489 -1.94 26.86 12.38
CA GLY A 489 -1.02 27.56 13.27
C GLY A 489 0.26 28.00 12.56
N THR A 490 0.81 27.14 11.69
CA THR A 490 2.03 27.42 10.90
C THR A 490 1.83 28.54 9.88
N VAL A 491 0.69 28.57 9.19
CA VAL A 491 0.37 29.66 8.27
C VAL A 491 0.20 30.97 9.02
N LEU A 492 -0.49 30.96 10.17
CA LEU A 492 -0.67 32.14 11.01
C LEU A 492 0.65 32.64 11.62
N GLU A 493 1.57 31.74 11.95
CA GLU A 493 2.91 32.09 12.41
C GLU A 493 3.70 32.86 11.34
N HIS A 494 3.65 32.38 10.08
CA HIS A 494 4.29 33.09 8.96
C HIS A 494 3.63 34.43 8.64
N GLN A 495 2.33 34.60 8.97
CA GLN A 495 1.64 35.89 8.91
C GLN A 495 1.92 36.79 10.13
N GLU A 496 2.81 36.37 11.05
CA GLU A 496 3.14 37.06 12.30
C GLU A 496 1.93 37.22 13.27
N LYS A 497 0.85 36.46 13.05
CA LYS A 497 -0.34 36.41 13.92
C LYS A 497 -0.10 35.47 15.10
N TYR A 498 0.92 35.79 15.89
CA TYR A 498 1.48 34.91 16.92
C TYR A 498 0.46 34.42 17.97
N ASN A 499 -0.48 35.26 18.39
CA ASN A 499 -1.48 34.86 19.39
C ASN A 499 -2.47 33.82 18.83
N GLU A 500 -2.95 34.03 17.59
CA GLU A 500 -3.84 33.07 16.94
C GLU A 500 -3.12 31.75 16.66
N ALA A 501 -1.88 31.82 16.15
CA ALA A 501 -1.04 30.65 15.92
C ALA A 501 -0.83 29.82 17.21
N LEU A 502 -0.56 30.49 18.33
CA LEU A 502 -0.38 29.86 19.64
C LEU A 502 -1.64 29.09 20.09
N ASP A 503 -2.83 29.65 19.85
CA ASP A 503 -4.10 29.01 20.20
C ASP A 503 -4.33 27.74 19.37
N TYR A 504 -4.02 27.78 18.06
CA TYR A 504 -4.11 26.59 17.19
C TYR A 504 -3.09 25.52 17.57
N TYR A 505 -1.85 25.89 17.87
CA TYR A 505 -0.84 24.92 18.32
C TYR A 505 -1.20 24.28 19.66
N ARG A 506 -1.78 25.03 20.61
CA ARG A 506 -2.27 24.48 21.88
C ARG A 506 -3.41 23.49 21.67
N GLN A 507 -4.33 23.77 20.76
CA GLN A 507 -5.40 22.84 20.39
C GLN A 507 -4.84 21.56 19.74
N ALA A 508 -3.89 21.69 18.81
CA ALA A 508 -3.22 20.55 18.19
C ALA A 508 -2.51 19.67 19.24
N LEU A 509 -1.73 20.29 20.14
CA LEU A 509 -1.04 19.62 21.23
C LEU A 509 -2.01 18.90 22.19
N GLN A 510 -3.14 19.52 22.52
CA GLN A 510 -4.15 18.92 23.39
C GLN A 510 -4.79 17.67 22.77
N LEU A 511 -5.07 17.69 21.47
CA LEU A 511 -5.60 16.53 20.75
C LEU A 511 -4.56 15.41 20.66
N GLN A 512 -3.34 15.75 20.27
CA GLN A 512 -2.24 14.78 20.17
C GLN A 512 -1.99 14.10 21.53
N GLY A 513 -1.91 14.87 22.63
CA GLY A 513 -1.66 14.33 23.97
C GLY A 513 -2.78 13.45 24.56
N LYS A 514 -4.01 13.49 24.02
CA LYS A 514 -5.12 12.61 24.46
C LYS A 514 -5.14 11.25 23.76
N HIS A 515 -4.62 11.18 22.53
CA HIS A 515 -4.84 10.05 21.63
C HIS A 515 -3.57 9.40 21.11
N GLN A 516 -2.42 10.03 21.31
CA GLN A 516 -1.12 9.50 20.94
C GLN A 516 -0.32 9.18 22.21
N PRO A 517 0.59 8.17 22.14
CA PRO A 517 1.63 7.98 23.14
C PRO A 517 2.39 9.30 23.41
N SER A 518 2.81 9.51 24.66
CA SER A 518 3.43 10.79 25.08
C SER A 518 4.76 11.10 24.38
N ASP A 519 5.37 10.10 23.75
CA ASP A 519 6.60 10.13 22.96
C ASP A 519 6.35 10.33 21.46
N HIS A 520 5.11 10.60 21.03
CA HIS A 520 4.82 10.78 19.61
C HIS A 520 5.44 12.06 19.04
N ILE A 521 6.10 11.95 17.89
CA ILE A 521 6.91 13.04 17.33
C ILE A 521 6.14 14.33 17.00
N GLU A 522 4.86 14.21 16.65
CA GLU A 522 4.00 15.37 16.40
C GLU A 522 3.76 16.23 17.66
N ILE A 523 3.80 15.62 18.85
CA ILE A 523 3.76 16.35 20.13
C ILE A 523 5.01 17.23 20.23
N ALA A 524 6.19 16.68 19.92
CA ALA A 524 7.43 17.42 19.95
C ALA A 524 7.44 18.60 18.98
N ARG A 525 6.87 18.43 17.78
CA ARG A 525 6.71 19.51 16.79
C ARG A 525 5.83 20.64 17.32
N SER A 526 4.64 20.32 17.83
CA SER A 526 3.73 21.30 18.44
C SER A 526 4.37 22.04 19.62
N LEU A 527 5.08 21.32 20.50
CA LEU A 527 5.80 21.92 21.63
C LEU A 527 6.88 22.90 21.16
N ASN A 528 7.67 22.53 20.14
CA ASN A 528 8.72 23.38 19.58
C ASN A 528 8.14 24.65 18.95
N SER A 529 7.07 24.54 18.16
CA SER A 529 6.37 25.70 17.58
C SER A 529 5.79 26.64 18.64
N ILE A 530 5.26 26.10 19.74
CA ILE A 530 4.82 26.91 20.89
C ILE A 530 6.02 27.63 21.53
N GLY A 531 7.12 26.92 21.76
CA GLY A 531 8.36 27.49 22.29
C GLY A 531 8.87 28.66 21.44
N LEU A 532 8.87 28.51 20.12
CA LEU A 532 9.30 29.53 19.16
C LEU A 532 8.44 30.79 19.23
N ILE A 533 7.11 30.65 19.32
CA ILE A 533 6.23 31.82 19.48
C ILE A 533 6.49 32.51 20.82
N LEU A 534 6.66 31.76 21.90
CA LEU A 534 6.93 32.31 23.22
C LEU A 534 8.29 33.01 23.28
N GLU A 535 9.31 32.49 22.59
CA GLU A 535 10.60 33.14 22.39
C GLU A 535 10.43 34.48 21.68
N LYS A 536 9.72 34.52 20.55
CA LYS A 536 9.41 35.77 19.81
C LYS A 536 8.64 36.79 20.68
N GLN A 537 7.87 36.31 21.65
CA GLN A 537 7.16 37.13 22.65
C GLN A 537 8.01 37.49 23.88
N VAL A 538 9.30 37.11 23.91
CA VAL A 538 10.24 37.36 25.02
C VAL A 538 9.82 36.66 26.33
N LYS A 539 9.03 35.58 26.23
CA LYS A 539 8.62 34.73 27.36
C LYS A 539 9.57 33.55 27.51
N TYR A 540 10.82 33.86 27.81
CA TYR A 540 11.93 32.90 27.79
C TYR A 540 11.74 31.70 28.73
N ASP A 541 11.25 31.91 29.96
CA ASP A 541 11.06 30.83 30.93
C ASP A 541 9.99 29.82 30.46
N GLU A 542 8.89 30.31 29.89
CA GLU A 542 7.85 29.45 29.32
C GLU A 542 8.38 28.73 28.06
N ALA A 543 9.06 29.43 27.16
CA ALA A 543 9.65 28.84 25.95
C ALA A 543 10.62 27.70 26.28
N LEU A 544 11.44 27.87 27.33
CA LEU A 544 12.40 26.88 27.79
C LEU A 544 11.72 25.58 28.22
N ASP A 545 10.60 25.63 28.97
CA ASP A 545 9.83 24.43 29.35
C ASP A 545 9.36 23.65 28.12
N TYR A 546 8.77 24.36 27.16
CA TYR A 546 8.28 23.76 25.91
C TYR A 546 9.40 23.12 25.09
N TYR A 547 10.54 23.79 24.95
CA TYR A 547 11.69 23.24 24.23
C TYR A 547 12.29 22.03 24.94
N GLN A 548 12.43 22.05 26.27
CA GLN A 548 12.95 20.92 27.03
C GLN A 548 12.05 19.68 26.92
N ARG A 549 10.73 19.86 26.98
CA ARG A 549 9.77 18.77 26.78
C ARG A 549 9.82 18.22 25.35
N SER A 550 9.96 19.09 24.36
CA SER A 550 10.16 18.68 22.96
C SER A 550 11.47 17.91 22.78
N LEU A 551 12.56 18.37 23.39
CA LEU A 551 13.89 17.76 23.28
C LEU A 551 13.88 16.33 23.82
N LYS A 552 13.25 16.12 24.99
CA LYS A 552 13.13 14.79 25.60
C LYS A 552 12.48 13.80 24.64
N ILE A 553 11.36 14.18 24.02
CA ILE A 553 10.65 13.32 23.06
C ILE A 553 11.53 13.05 21.83
N GLN A 554 12.21 14.08 21.31
CA GLN A 554 13.06 13.96 20.12
C GLN A 554 14.29 13.06 20.36
N GLU A 555 14.92 13.13 21.54
CA GLU A 555 16.06 12.27 21.90
C GLU A 555 15.65 10.80 22.08
N GLU A 556 14.41 10.54 22.51
CA GLU A 556 13.85 9.18 22.58
C GLU A 556 13.43 8.65 21.19
N SER A 557 12.99 9.53 20.29
CA SER A 557 12.40 9.15 18.99
C SER A 557 13.42 9.07 17.85
N TYR A 558 14.48 9.87 17.89
CA TYR A 558 15.45 9.96 16.79
C TYR A 558 16.81 9.35 17.14
N PRO A 559 17.51 8.76 16.16
CA PRO A 559 18.90 8.36 16.34
C PRO A 559 19.79 9.59 16.61
N PHE A 560 20.92 9.35 17.28
CA PHE A 560 21.91 10.38 17.57
C PHE A 560 22.34 11.11 16.27
N GLY A 561 22.41 12.44 16.31
CA GLY A 561 22.78 13.27 15.15
C GLY A 561 21.61 13.81 14.32
N HIS A 562 20.36 13.51 14.67
CA HIS A 562 19.22 14.01 13.91
C HIS A 562 19.10 15.55 13.95
N VAL A 563 18.85 16.18 12.79
CA VAL A 563 18.85 17.65 12.61
C VAL A 563 17.84 18.35 13.52
N TYR A 564 16.66 17.77 13.76
CA TYR A 564 15.67 18.40 14.64
C TYR A 564 16.09 18.45 16.11
N VAL A 565 16.82 17.45 16.60
CA VAL A 565 17.38 17.46 17.96
C VAL A 565 18.41 18.59 18.06
N ALA A 566 19.32 18.68 17.10
CA ALA A 566 20.33 19.74 17.06
C ALA A 566 19.71 21.15 17.02
N ARG A 567 18.68 21.36 16.18
CA ARG A 567 17.98 22.65 16.11
C ARG A 567 17.32 23.02 17.44
N ASN A 568 16.70 22.05 18.11
CA ASN A 568 16.06 22.29 19.41
C ASN A 568 17.09 22.59 20.51
N LEU A 569 18.24 21.89 20.52
CA LEU A 569 19.37 22.22 21.39
C LEU A 569 19.87 23.66 21.15
N THR A 570 19.96 24.09 19.89
CA THR A 570 20.32 25.48 19.55
C THR A 570 19.29 26.47 20.08
N SER A 571 17.98 26.21 19.93
CA SER A 571 16.92 27.07 20.48
C SER A 571 17.00 27.17 22.01
N ILE A 572 17.26 26.06 22.72
CA ILE A 572 17.48 26.10 24.17
C ILE A 572 18.72 26.94 24.52
N GLY A 573 19.81 26.77 23.77
CA GLY A 573 21.03 27.57 23.92
C GLY A 573 20.77 29.08 23.71
N ASP A 574 19.97 29.44 22.70
CA ASP A 574 19.60 30.83 22.40
C ASP A 574 18.82 31.46 23.57
N ILE A 575 17.87 30.72 24.16
CA ILE A 575 17.12 31.16 25.35
C ILE A 575 18.04 31.38 26.55
N LEU A 576 18.91 30.40 26.85
CA LEU A 576 19.84 30.48 27.98
C LEU A 576 20.86 31.62 27.80
N TYR A 577 21.31 31.85 26.56
CA TYR A 577 22.15 32.99 26.21
C TYR A 577 21.43 34.32 26.51
N HIS A 578 20.16 34.46 26.13
CA HIS A 578 19.36 35.66 26.44
C HIS A 578 19.14 35.86 27.95
N GLN A 579 19.07 34.77 28.72
CA GLN A 579 19.04 34.79 30.18
C GLN A 579 20.41 35.03 30.83
N ARG A 580 21.49 35.18 30.04
CA ARG A 580 22.90 35.31 30.46
C ARG A 580 23.45 34.08 31.20
N ASN A 581 22.82 32.93 31.02
CA ASN A 581 23.33 31.65 31.50
C ASN A 581 24.31 31.05 30.47
N TYR A 582 25.48 31.66 30.38
CA TYR A 582 26.45 31.37 29.31
C TYR A 582 27.05 29.97 29.38
N ASP A 583 27.24 29.40 30.57
CA ASP A 583 27.87 28.08 30.73
C ASP A 583 26.92 26.97 30.26
N ASP A 584 25.63 27.05 30.63
CA ASP A 584 24.63 26.10 30.15
C ASP A 584 24.37 26.28 28.65
N ALA A 585 24.26 27.53 28.16
CA ALA A 585 24.11 27.81 26.72
C ALA A 585 25.25 27.21 25.90
N LEU A 586 26.48 27.29 26.41
CA LEU A 586 27.67 26.72 25.77
C LEU A 586 27.57 25.19 25.66
N ASP A 587 27.11 24.48 26.70
CA ASP A 587 26.90 23.02 26.66
C ASP A 587 25.91 22.64 25.55
N TYR A 588 24.75 23.31 25.51
CA TYR A 588 23.72 23.06 24.50
C TYR A 588 24.22 23.31 23.06
N TYR A 589 24.93 24.41 22.83
CA TYR A 589 25.50 24.69 21.51
C TYR A 589 26.59 23.69 21.12
N GLN A 590 27.44 23.25 22.06
CA GLN A 590 28.47 22.24 21.79
C GLN A 590 27.86 20.87 21.45
N ARG A 591 26.79 20.47 22.16
CA ARG A 591 26.03 19.26 21.83
C ARG A 591 25.40 19.35 20.44
N SER A 592 24.78 20.48 20.11
CA SER A 592 24.20 20.74 18.78
C SER A 592 25.27 20.68 17.68
N LEU A 593 26.41 21.35 17.88
CA LEU A 593 27.54 21.35 16.94
C LEU A 593 28.04 19.94 16.67
N LYS A 594 28.25 19.13 17.71
CA LYS A 594 28.70 17.74 17.59
C LYS A 594 27.73 16.90 16.75
N MET A 595 26.43 17.03 16.99
CA MET A 595 25.40 16.33 16.21
C MET A 595 25.41 16.77 14.74
N GLN A 596 25.51 18.07 14.47
CA GLN A 596 25.54 18.61 13.12
C GLN A 596 26.80 18.20 12.34
N GLU A 597 27.97 18.16 12.99
CA GLU A 597 29.22 17.71 12.36
C GLU A 597 29.18 16.22 11.98
N GLU A 598 28.51 15.39 12.78
CA GLU A 598 28.33 13.97 12.47
C GLU A 598 27.36 13.74 11.30
N TYR A 599 26.26 14.50 11.26
CA TYR A 599 25.26 14.41 10.20
C TYR A 599 25.78 15.00 8.88
N TYR A 600 26.27 16.23 8.92
CA TYR A 600 26.79 16.96 7.76
C TYR A 600 28.30 16.75 7.59
N ARG A 601 28.73 15.52 7.36
CA ARG A 601 30.17 15.17 7.23
C ARG A 601 30.92 16.00 6.19
N SER A 602 30.23 16.47 5.14
CA SER A 602 30.83 17.32 4.11
C SER A 602 30.96 18.79 4.53
N GLY A 603 30.17 19.25 5.51
CA GLY A 603 30.00 20.64 5.96
C GLY A 603 28.61 21.20 5.60
N HIS A 604 28.07 22.11 6.43
CA HIS A 604 26.74 22.73 6.22
C HIS A 604 26.64 24.11 6.90
N VAL A 605 25.70 24.95 6.45
CA VAL A 605 25.49 26.31 6.99
C VAL A 605 25.07 26.30 8.47
N GLU A 606 24.35 25.27 8.91
CA GLU A 606 23.95 25.10 10.33
C GLU A 606 25.16 24.95 11.27
N ILE A 607 26.21 24.23 10.84
CA ILE A 607 27.47 24.13 11.60
C ILE A 607 28.05 25.54 11.81
N ALA A 608 28.00 26.38 10.78
CA ALA A 608 28.48 27.76 10.89
C ALA A 608 27.63 28.61 11.84
N LYS A 609 26.32 28.33 11.96
CA LYS A 609 25.45 29.00 12.92
C LYS A 609 25.83 28.62 14.35
N SER A 610 25.97 27.33 14.64
CA SER A 610 26.38 26.84 15.97
C SER A 610 27.76 27.36 16.38
N LEU A 611 28.74 27.34 15.48
CA LEU A 611 30.07 27.93 15.72
C LEU A 611 29.98 29.43 16.02
N TYR A 612 29.14 30.15 15.28
CA TYR A 612 28.94 31.59 15.50
C TYR A 612 28.31 31.87 16.87
N SER A 613 27.30 31.09 17.29
CA SER A 613 26.68 31.23 18.62
C SER A 613 27.69 30.97 19.75
N ILE A 614 28.52 29.93 19.62
CA ILE A 614 29.60 29.64 20.57
C ILE A 614 30.62 30.80 20.62
N GLY A 615 31.05 31.30 19.45
CA GLY A 615 31.95 32.46 19.37
C GLY A 615 31.37 33.71 20.04
N THR A 616 30.05 33.88 19.97
CA THR A 616 29.33 35.00 20.59
C THR A 616 29.35 34.89 22.11
N ILE A 617 29.18 33.69 22.68
CA ILE A 617 29.37 33.47 24.12
C ILE A 617 30.79 33.87 24.56
N PHE A 618 31.82 33.40 23.85
CA PHE A 618 33.20 33.73 24.21
C PHE A 618 33.48 35.24 24.09
N TYR A 619 32.90 35.89 23.08
CA TYR A 619 32.99 37.34 22.92
C TYR A 619 32.37 38.09 24.10
N ASP A 620 31.16 37.69 24.55
CA ASP A 620 30.47 38.27 25.69
C ASP A 620 31.19 38.01 27.02
N GLN A 621 31.92 36.90 27.12
CA GLN A 621 32.83 36.59 28.24
C GLN A 621 34.19 37.31 28.14
N GLU A 622 34.39 38.19 27.16
CA GLU A 622 35.64 38.91 26.87
C GLU A 622 36.85 38.01 26.52
N LYS A 623 36.59 36.75 26.15
CA LYS A 623 37.57 35.76 25.69
C LYS A 623 37.75 35.87 24.18
N TYR A 624 38.37 36.97 23.76
CA TYR A 624 38.41 37.37 22.34
C TYR A 624 39.23 36.44 21.45
N ASP A 625 40.27 35.78 21.97
CA ASP A 625 41.10 34.86 21.17
C ASP A 625 40.33 33.56 20.85
N GLU A 626 39.60 33.02 21.84
CA GLU A 626 38.71 31.88 21.66
C GLU A 626 37.55 32.24 20.73
N ALA A 627 36.93 33.41 20.91
CA ALA A 627 35.86 33.88 20.03
C ALA A 627 36.32 33.96 18.56
N LEU A 628 37.55 34.44 18.33
CA LEU A 628 38.15 34.53 17.00
C LEU A 628 38.30 33.16 16.32
N ASP A 629 38.70 32.10 17.04
CA ASP A 629 38.77 30.74 16.47
C ASP A 629 37.42 30.30 15.92
N TYR A 630 36.38 30.40 16.75
CA TYR A 630 35.03 30.00 16.38
C TYR A 630 34.46 30.84 15.23
N PHE A 631 34.63 32.17 15.26
CA PHE A 631 34.14 33.04 14.19
C PHE A 631 34.88 32.80 12.87
N GLN A 632 36.18 32.52 12.89
CA GLN A 632 36.94 32.19 11.68
C GLN A 632 36.51 30.85 11.08
N ARG A 633 36.24 29.84 11.93
CA ARG A 633 35.69 28.55 11.48
C ARG A 633 34.29 28.72 10.89
N ALA A 634 33.43 29.53 11.52
CA ALA A 634 32.10 29.87 11.00
C ALA A 634 32.19 30.59 9.65
N LEU A 635 33.08 31.58 9.52
CA LEU A 635 33.34 32.31 8.27
C LEU A 635 33.76 31.36 7.15
N LYS A 636 34.74 30.49 7.42
CA LYS A 636 35.23 29.51 6.43
C LYS A 636 34.12 28.58 5.94
N MET A 637 33.17 28.20 6.80
CA MET A 637 31.98 27.45 6.38
C MET A 637 31.04 28.29 5.53
N ARG A 638 30.71 29.51 5.95
CA ARG A 638 29.83 30.41 5.19
C ARG A 638 30.41 30.71 3.80
N GLU A 639 31.71 30.94 3.67
CA GLU A 639 32.36 31.18 2.37
C GLU A 639 32.34 29.96 1.44
N LYS A 640 32.31 28.75 2.00
CA LYS A 640 32.24 27.50 1.22
C LYS A 640 30.83 27.18 0.73
N TYR A 641 29.80 27.51 1.51
CA TYR A 641 28.42 27.06 1.28
C TYR A 641 27.42 28.17 0.92
N CYS A 642 27.77 29.43 1.14
CA CYS A 642 26.96 30.58 0.76
C CYS A 642 27.56 31.31 -0.44
N SER A 643 26.76 32.13 -1.12
CA SER A 643 27.26 33.05 -2.13
C SER A 643 28.28 34.03 -1.52
N SER A 644 29.26 34.48 -2.30
CA SER A 644 30.39 35.32 -1.83
C SER A 644 29.97 36.61 -1.12
N ASP A 645 28.75 37.08 -1.42
CA ASP A 645 28.19 38.32 -0.91
C ASP A 645 27.03 38.09 0.08
N HIS A 646 26.88 36.89 0.63
CA HIS A 646 25.82 36.57 1.58
C HIS A 646 25.96 37.42 2.86
N VAL A 647 24.86 37.97 3.38
CA VAL A 647 24.86 38.87 4.56
C VAL A 647 25.55 38.24 5.77
N ASN A 648 25.31 36.95 6.05
CA ASN A 648 25.98 36.20 7.12
C ASN A 648 27.52 36.18 7.02
N ILE A 649 28.11 36.23 5.81
CA ILE A 649 29.57 36.39 5.65
C ILE A 649 29.99 37.77 6.17
N GLY A 650 29.21 38.80 5.81
CA GLY A 650 29.39 40.16 6.33
C GLY A 650 29.31 40.21 7.87
N GLU A 651 28.35 39.52 8.47
CA GLU A 651 28.23 39.47 9.93
C GLU A 651 29.41 38.78 10.61
N SER A 652 29.90 37.67 10.06
CA SER A 652 31.11 36.99 10.55
C SER A 652 32.35 37.88 10.44
N LEU A 653 32.56 38.55 9.31
CA LEU A 653 33.69 39.46 9.12
C LEU A 653 33.60 40.67 10.06
N ASN A 654 32.40 41.23 10.22
CA ASN A 654 32.18 42.34 11.12
C ASN A 654 32.54 41.94 12.56
N ILE A 655 32.01 40.85 13.11
CA ILE A 655 32.31 40.45 14.50
C ILE A 655 33.78 40.10 14.72
N ILE A 656 34.47 39.54 13.72
CA ILE A 656 35.94 39.34 13.76
C ILE A 656 36.67 40.68 13.84
N GLY A 657 36.28 41.66 13.05
CA GLY A 657 36.80 43.04 13.13
C GLY A 657 36.58 43.65 14.51
N ILE A 658 35.39 43.43 15.11
CA ILE A 658 35.06 43.88 16.47
C ILE A 658 35.99 43.25 17.50
N CYS A 659 36.29 41.95 17.41
CA CYS A 659 37.21 41.27 18.31
C CYS A 659 38.62 41.87 18.23
N TYR A 660 39.14 42.10 17.01
CA TYR A 660 40.44 42.75 16.84
C TYR A 660 40.48 44.19 17.35
N GLU A 661 39.38 44.93 17.20
CA GLU A 661 39.23 46.28 17.76
C GLU A 661 39.34 46.25 19.29
N LYS A 662 38.65 45.30 19.96
CA LYS A 662 38.71 45.10 21.41
C LYS A 662 40.10 44.72 21.92
N GLN A 663 40.89 44.03 21.08
CA GLN A 663 42.30 43.72 21.34
C GLN A 663 43.27 44.87 21.00
N ASN A 664 42.78 46.07 20.65
CA ASN A 664 43.59 47.20 20.19
C ASN A 664 44.40 46.95 18.89
N LYS A 665 44.05 45.93 18.10
CA LYS A 665 44.69 45.61 16.80
C LYS A 665 44.00 46.39 15.67
N THR A 666 43.99 47.73 15.78
CA THR A 666 43.20 48.64 14.93
C THR A 666 43.43 48.49 13.42
N LYS A 667 44.66 48.23 13.00
CA LYS A 667 44.98 48.04 11.57
C LYS A 667 44.28 46.80 11.00
N ILE A 668 44.34 45.69 11.74
CA ILE A 668 43.72 44.42 11.36
C ILE A 668 42.19 44.58 11.38
N ALA A 669 41.64 45.25 12.41
CA ALA A 669 40.20 45.50 12.49
C ALA A 669 39.67 46.27 11.27
N LEU A 670 40.37 47.32 10.80
CA LEU A 670 40.01 48.07 9.61
C LEU A 670 39.98 47.20 8.35
N ASP A 671 40.96 46.31 8.18
CA ASP A 671 41.00 45.38 7.03
C ASP A 671 39.77 44.47 7.00
N TYR A 672 39.30 44.02 8.17
CA TYR A 672 38.09 43.20 8.30
C TYR A 672 36.78 43.96 8.09
N TYR A 673 36.75 45.30 8.20
CA TYR A 673 35.53 46.09 8.03
C TYR A 673 35.21 46.47 6.58
N HIS A 674 36.17 46.42 5.67
CA HIS A 674 35.95 46.84 4.28
C HIS A 674 34.97 45.94 3.50
N ARG A 675 35.17 44.63 3.54
CA ARG A 675 34.30 43.66 2.85
C ARG A 675 32.87 43.60 3.42
N PRO A 676 32.63 43.48 4.74
CA PRO A 676 31.27 43.48 5.27
C PRO A 676 30.53 44.79 5.00
N MET A 677 31.23 45.93 4.98
CA MET A 677 30.66 47.21 4.58
C MET A 677 30.09 47.17 3.15
N THR A 678 30.85 46.66 2.19
CA THR A 678 30.37 46.50 0.81
C THR A 678 29.17 45.56 0.72
N ILE A 679 29.18 44.45 1.45
CA ILE A 679 28.05 43.50 1.52
C ILE A 679 26.81 44.21 2.09
N PHE A 680 26.93 44.86 3.25
CA PHE A 680 25.81 45.54 3.90
C PHE A 680 25.25 46.69 3.08
N MET A 681 26.08 47.47 2.38
CA MET A 681 25.60 48.54 1.48
C MET A 681 24.79 47.99 0.30
N LYS A 682 25.10 46.78 -0.17
CA LYS A 682 24.45 46.15 -1.33
C LYS A 682 23.14 45.47 -0.96
N PHE A 683 23.04 44.85 0.22
CA PHE A 683 21.91 43.98 0.58
C PHE A 683 21.06 44.47 1.75
N LEU A 684 21.51 45.45 2.53
CA LEU A 684 20.75 45.97 3.67
C LEU A 684 20.24 47.40 3.39
N PRO A 685 19.02 47.73 3.87
CA PRO A 685 18.49 49.08 3.81
C PRO A 685 19.45 50.13 4.41
N PRO A 686 19.44 51.39 3.95
CA PRO A 686 20.32 52.45 4.46
C PRO A 686 20.21 52.69 5.97
N ASP A 687 19.03 52.47 6.56
CA ASP A 687 18.71 52.62 7.97
C ASP A 687 18.99 51.35 8.81
N HIS A 688 19.47 50.27 8.17
CA HIS A 688 19.73 49.03 8.88
C HIS A 688 20.85 49.19 9.94
N PRO A 689 20.64 48.75 11.20
CA PRO A 689 21.60 48.97 12.29
C PRO A 689 23.02 48.49 12.00
N SER A 690 23.17 47.32 11.38
CA SER A 690 24.49 46.76 11.03
C SER A 690 25.28 47.64 10.05
N ARG A 691 24.59 48.32 9.12
CA ARG A 691 25.22 49.24 8.17
C ARG A 691 25.66 50.52 8.85
N ILE A 692 24.79 51.13 9.66
CA ILE A 692 25.11 52.36 10.41
C ILE A 692 26.29 52.10 11.37
N ARG A 693 26.23 51.00 12.13
CA ARG A 693 27.26 50.68 13.14
C ARG A 693 28.64 50.43 12.51
N ILE A 694 28.70 49.81 11.34
CA ILE A 694 29.99 49.55 10.69
C ILE A 694 30.58 50.84 10.10
N GLU A 695 29.75 51.71 9.54
CA GLU A 695 30.14 53.06 9.10
C GLU A 695 30.74 53.89 10.26
N GLU A 696 30.03 53.92 11.39
CA GLU A 696 30.50 54.62 12.60
C GLU A 696 31.81 54.05 13.16
N ARG A 697 32.00 52.72 13.12
CA ARG A 697 33.25 52.08 13.56
C ARG A 697 34.42 52.44 12.64
N ILE A 698 34.25 52.34 11.32
CA ILE A 698 35.29 52.70 10.36
C ILE A 698 35.68 54.18 10.53
N HIS A 699 34.70 55.08 10.68
CA HIS A 699 34.95 56.51 10.89
C HIS A 699 35.69 56.80 12.20
N ARG A 700 35.33 56.12 13.29
CA ARG A 700 36.01 56.28 14.59
C ARG A 700 37.46 55.79 14.55
N LEU A 701 37.73 54.68 13.90
CA LEU A 701 39.06 54.08 13.86
C LEU A 701 40.00 54.79 12.87
N THR A 702 39.46 55.38 11.81
CA THR A 702 40.25 56.20 10.88
C THR A 702 40.65 57.55 11.46
N LYS A 703 39.82 58.15 12.34
CA LYS A 703 40.14 59.40 13.08
C LYS A 703 41.10 59.25 14.26
N LYS A 704 41.36 58.03 14.74
CA LYS A 704 42.32 57.75 15.84
C LYS A 704 43.76 57.54 15.35
N LYS A 705 44.01 57.61 14.04
CA LYS A 705 45.35 57.76 13.44
C LYS A 705 45.73 59.23 13.46
#